data_AF-A0A813JRC8-F1
#
_entry.id   AF-A0A813JRC8-F1
#
_cell.length_a   1.000
_cell.length_b   1.000
_cell.length_c   1.000
_cell.angle_alpha   90.00
_cell.angle_beta   90.00
_cell.angle_gamma   90.00
#
_symmetry.space_group_name_H-M   'P 1'
#
loop_
_entity.id
_entity.type
_entity.pdbx_description
1 polymer ?
#
loop_
_entity_poly.entity_id
_entity_poly.type
_entity_poly.pdbx_seq_one_letter_code
_entity_poly.pdbx_strand_id
1 'polypeptide(L)'
;MRFQKEPEVPKPQKVGETYVRKFFKGDRLAREAFTFLAPEHRQEDLVIMDTTGLAEMIGDFGERLFEEGSLPGLPCWEKEASPELEDSIKFWRQSLEEETGPAYNVLVQKAFRQAEAGFLQLGRLAPRLAALRWAACMNWIANRSDAMIKSSGGGANVSQIPAQLSEAASRGVKHNIIKWLGTIIKEPPVIAIFDFDLLGQGVWHGGGKEPVPTEALDEWYRRGCEFDICMLASQALAIPPFDLNPAVPKLVMVQPYGSPAVHIDLPKVPRLILDKHEWLFQALLAPLEGLPQKVPLDGPVLHMDIPPAPFFDLTDPEVRAKVERGEDLGKGSQEDGLPGALHGSVGLLYAAAATADKITNVRFVSSMLELEGFVEMFLHYGPHLRSISLSGCHEKVDEETLYLMALAGDSMLTLDLSDCGLTGDIVEAVVNTLKELPNVKNLDLAGNALDAQACIRLVKSFSEQRVDIVNLRLDSNPLANPDVLRNEVAAALAQRGESVIAGGDLVFHLGETGVRWCAAPREGQLAQRLREDGADVIRTSSIKEIERAIGQREQIWAKYEKEDWASQSSGGKEWLKRMRLHNSRVNTSRMMKLFRRERTQRTNMIRGDKDGIDPGKVTKTRVEKDEADHMAKIHPNRDNVDDPAEKKGKDDDG
;
A
#
# COMPACT_ATOMS: atom_id res chain seq x y z
N MET A 1 -19.09 -68.94 30.05
CA MET A 1 -19.36 -68.61 28.64
C MET A 1 -18.39 -67.50 28.23
N ARG A 2 -17.39 -67.81 27.39
CA ARG A 2 -16.51 -66.81 26.79
C ARG A 2 -17.20 -66.34 25.50
N PHE A 3 -17.59 -65.06 25.45
CA PHE A 3 -18.10 -64.46 24.23
C PHE A 3 -16.99 -64.44 23.18
N GLN A 4 -17.20 -65.16 22.07
CA GLN A 4 -16.37 -65.04 20.90
C GLN A 4 -16.55 -63.62 20.35
N LYS A 5 -15.44 -62.87 20.29
CA LYS A 5 -15.38 -61.55 19.67
C LYS A 5 -15.64 -61.75 18.18
N GLU A 6 -16.72 -61.19 17.66
CA GLU A 6 -17.03 -61.21 16.23
C GLU A 6 -15.81 -60.68 15.44
N PRO A 7 -15.45 -61.31 14.31
CA PRO A 7 -14.36 -60.83 13.48
C PRO A 7 -14.68 -59.41 13.01
N GLU A 8 -13.83 -58.44 13.37
CA GLU A 8 -13.91 -57.07 12.84
C GLU A 8 -13.90 -57.15 11.32
N VAL A 9 -15.02 -56.77 10.70
CA VAL A 9 -15.09 -56.53 9.25
C VAL A 9 -13.98 -55.53 8.92
N PRO A 10 -13.03 -55.87 8.02
CA PRO A 10 -11.97 -54.95 7.66
C PRO A 10 -12.63 -53.66 7.16
N LYS A 11 -12.37 -52.55 7.86
CA LYS A 11 -12.81 -51.22 7.41
C LYS A 11 -12.33 -51.06 5.98
N PRO A 12 -13.19 -50.64 5.02
CA PRO A 12 -12.77 -50.45 3.64
C PRO A 12 -11.50 -49.60 3.65
N GLN A 13 -10.44 -50.10 2.99
CA GLN A 13 -9.20 -49.35 2.80
C GLN A 13 -9.59 -47.94 2.37
N LYS A 14 -9.12 -46.93 3.11
CA LYS A 14 -9.38 -45.52 2.80
C LYS A 14 -9.13 -45.33 1.31
N VAL A 15 -10.19 -45.05 0.56
CA VAL A 15 -10.14 -44.61 -0.83
C VAL A 15 -9.02 -43.57 -0.88
N GLY A 16 -8.06 -43.78 -1.79
CA GLY A 16 -6.88 -42.93 -1.87
C GLY A 16 -7.29 -41.46 -1.90
N GLU A 17 -6.45 -40.59 -1.32
CA GLU A 17 -6.64 -39.15 -1.40
C GLU A 17 -6.89 -38.76 -2.87
N THR A 18 -8.03 -38.12 -3.16
CA THR A 18 -8.46 -37.76 -4.52
C THR A 18 -7.37 -36.96 -5.22
N TYR A 19 -7.32 -37.03 -6.57
CA TYR A 19 -6.29 -36.30 -7.32
C TYR A 19 -6.31 -34.81 -6.97
N VAL A 20 -7.50 -34.24 -6.79
CA VAL A 20 -7.70 -32.82 -6.48
C VAL A 20 -7.06 -32.40 -5.17
N ARG A 21 -7.19 -33.21 -4.12
CA ARG A 21 -6.51 -32.92 -2.84
C ARG A 21 -5.00 -32.92 -3.01
N LYS A 22 -4.45 -33.88 -3.77
CA LYS A 22 -3.01 -33.91 -4.09
C LYS A 22 -2.58 -32.72 -4.96
N PHE A 23 -3.43 -32.30 -5.89
CA PHE A 23 -3.21 -31.15 -6.77
C PHE A 23 -3.06 -29.86 -5.97
N PHE A 24 -4.05 -29.47 -5.16
CA PHE A 24 -3.99 -28.23 -4.38
C PHE A 24 -2.97 -28.26 -3.23
N LYS A 25 -2.73 -29.44 -2.64
CA LYS A 25 -1.71 -29.63 -1.61
C LYS A 25 -0.29 -29.55 -2.16
N GLY A 26 -0.06 -30.14 -3.34
CA GLY A 26 1.25 -30.23 -3.96
C GLY A 26 1.61 -29.05 -4.84
N ASP A 27 0.64 -28.28 -5.30
CA ASP A 27 0.85 -27.14 -6.19
C ASP A 27 0.35 -25.83 -5.57
N ARG A 28 1.30 -25.06 -5.02
CA ARG A 28 1.01 -23.73 -4.44
C ARG A 28 0.30 -22.80 -5.44
N LEU A 29 0.65 -22.89 -6.72
CA LEU A 29 0.14 -21.98 -7.74
C LEU A 29 -1.30 -22.29 -8.12
N ALA A 30 -1.74 -23.55 -8.01
CA ALA A 30 -3.15 -23.88 -8.14
C ALA A 30 -4.01 -23.16 -7.10
N ARG A 31 -3.49 -22.96 -5.88
CA ARG A 31 -4.22 -22.27 -4.80
C ARG A 31 -4.44 -20.79 -5.09
N GLU A 32 -3.55 -20.17 -5.85
CA GLU A 32 -3.65 -18.76 -6.22
C GLU A 32 -4.84 -18.48 -7.16
N ALA A 33 -5.43 -19.50 -7.78
CA ALA A 33 -6.69 -19.38 -8.53
C ALA A 33 -7.81 -18.76 -7.68
N PHE A 34 -7.79 -19.00 -6.37
CA PHE A 34 -8.79 -18.50 -5.45
C PHE A 34 -8.80 -16.97 -5.37
N THR A 35 -7.65 -16.32 -5.60
CA THR A 35 -7.58 -14.85 -5.60
C THR A 35 -8.51 -14.21 -6.63
N PHE A 36 -8.79 -14.87 -7.76
CA PHE A 36 -9.73 -14.37 -8.76
C PHE A 36 -11.19 -14.35 -8.27
N LEU A 37 -11.55 -15.24 -7.33
CA LEU A 37 -12.91 -15.36 -6.78
C LEU A 37 -13.11 -14.48 -5.54
N ALA A 38 -12.07 -14.28 -4.74
CA ALA A 38 -12.10 -13.54 -3.49
C ALA A 38 -11.05 -12.42 -3.52
N PRO A 39 -11.35 -11.27 -4.15
CA PRO A 39 -10.37 -10.19 -4.32
C PRO A 39 -9.89 -9.55 -3.02
N GLU A 40 -10.65 -9.71 -1.94
CA GLU A 40 -10.28 -9.32 -0.58
C GLU A 40 -9.21 -10.23 0.03
N HIS A 41 -8.97 -11.42 -0.53
CA HIS A 41 -7.96 -12.36 -0.01
C HIS A 41 -6.60 -12.08 -0.66
N ARG A 42 -5.61 -11.75 0.17
CA ARG A 42 -4.20 -11.57 -0.25
C ARG A 42 -3.55 -12.94 -0.46
N GLN A 43 -2.46 -12.97 -1.24
CA GLN A 43 -1.66 -14.20 -1.42
C GLN A 43 -1.17 -14.81 -0.10
N GLU A 44 -0.99 -13.98 0.93
CA GLU A 44 -0.58 -14.41 2.27
C GLU A 44 -1.72 -15.12 3.02
N ASP A 45 -2.97 -14.71 2.79
CA ASP A 45 -4.15 -15.32 3.41
C ASP A 45 -4.34 -16.77 2.89
N LEU A 46 -3.96 -17.02 1.63
CA LEU A 46 -3.91 -18.36 1.02
C LEU A 46 -2.85 -19.29 1.63
N VAL A 47 -1.86 -18.74 2.34
CA VAL A 47 -0.83 -19.55 3.02
C VAL A 47 -1.42 -20.21 4.27
N ILE A 48 -2.41 -19.57 4.89
CA ILE A 48 -3.05 -20.02 6.14
C ILE A 48 -4.23 -20.96 5.85
N MET A 49 -4.83 -20.87 4.65
CA MET A 49 -5.94 -21.73 4.26
C MET A 49 -5.58 -23.22 4.24
N ASP A 50 -6.43 -24.03 4.88
CA ASP A 50 -6.33 -25.49 4.79
C ASP A 50 -6.56 -25.95 3.35
N THR A 51 -5.51 -26.53 2.78
CA THR A 51 -5.52 -27.08 1.41
C THR A 51 -6.56 -28.20 1.21
N THR A 52 -7.05 -28.81 2.30
CA THR A 52 -7.96 -29.95 2.26
C THR A 52 -9.38 -29.55 1.83
N GLY A 53 -9.80 -28.31 2.11
CA GLY A 53 -11.15 -27.79 1.78
C GLY A 53 -11.18 -26.73 0.67
N LEU A 54 -10.02 -26.29 0.16
CA LEU A 54 -9.97 -25.19 -0.81
C LEU A 54 -10.76 -25.47 -2.09
N ALA A 55 -10.73 -26.70 -2.59
CA ALA A 55 -11.42 -27.05 -3.83
C ALA A 55 -12.95 -27.04 -3.69
N GLU A 56 -13.44 -27.43 -2.50
CA GLU A 56 -14.85 -27.36 -2.13
C GLU A 56 -15.26 -25.90 -2.00
N MET A 57 -14.45 -25.08 -1.33
CA MET A 57 -14.65 -23.64 -1.18
C MET A 57 -14.68 -22.91 -2.53
N ILE A 58 -13.82 -23.26 -3.49
CA ILE A 58 -13.88 -22.71 -4.86
C ILE A 58 -15.26 -22.98 -5.47
N GLY A 59 -15.80 -24.20 -5.29
CA GLY A 59 -17.14 -24.55 -5.78
C GLY A 59 -18.23 -23.75 -5.09
N ASP A 60 -18.14 -23.59 -3.77
CA ASP A 60 -19.12 -22.82 -2.99
C ASP A 60 -19.11 -21.34 -3.42
N PHE A 61 -17.93 -20.77 -3.67
CA PHE A 61 -17.82 -19.41 -4.22
C PHE A 61 -18.38 -19.32 -5.64
N GLY A 62 -18.18 -20.34 -6.49
CA GLY A 62 -18.79 -20.39 -7.81
C GLY A 62 -20.32 -20.37 -7.76
N GLU A 63 -20.91 -21.16 -6.85
CA GLU A 63 -22.35 -21.17 -6.59
C GLU A 63 -22.84 -19.81 -6.09
N ARG A 64 -22.12 -19.20 -5.14
CA ARG A 64 -22.44 -17.85 -4.66
C ARG A 64 -22.34 -16.80 -5.76
N LEU A 65 -21.30 -16.82 -6.61
CA LEU A 65 -21.20 -15.91 -7.76
C LEU A 65 -22.36 -16.11 -8.75
N PHE A 66 -22.81 -17.34 -8.94
CA PHE A 66 -23.95 -17.67 -9.81
C PHE A 66 -25.31 -17.26 -9.22
N GLU A 67 -25.49 -17.39 -7.90
CA GLU A 67 -26.73 -17.07 -7.21
C GLU A 67 -26.84 -15.59 -6.85
N GLU A 68 -25.74 -15.01 -6.35
CA GLU A 68 -25.63 -13.64 -5.83
C GLU A 68 -25.15 -12.67 -6.91
N GLY A 69 -24.63 -13.08 -8.07
CA GLY A 69 -24.34 -12.15 -9.19
C GLY A 69 -23.25 -11.08 -8.96
N SER A 70 -22.60 -11.04 -7.79
CA SER A 70 -21.42 -10.21 -7.51
C SER A 70 -20.68 -10.72 -6.26
N LEU A 71 -19.76 -9.91 -5.70
CA LEU A 71 -18.91 -10.26 -4.56
C LEU A 71 -19.73 -10.95 -3.44
N PRO A 72 -19.21 -12.05 -2.87
CA PRO A 72 -19.94 -12.82 -1.89
C PRO A 72 -20.35 -11.95 -0.68
N GLY A 73 -21.66 -11.76 -0.46
CA GLY A 73 -22.21 -10.97 0.64
C GLY A 73 -23.08 -9.78 0.24
N LEU A 74 -23.35 -9.59 -1.06
CA LEU A 74 -24.20 -8.51 -1.59
C LEU A 74 -25.45 -9.10 -2.29
N PRO A 75 -26.55 -9.38 -1.55
CA PRO A 75 -27.66 -10.23 -2.02
C PRO A 75 -28.73 -9.54 -2.90
N CYS A 76 -28.40 -8.51 -3.67
CA CYS A 76 -29.40 -7.64 -4.30
C CYS A 76 -29.67 -7.86 -5.80
N TRP A 77 -29.43 -9.06 -6.35
CA TRP A 77 -29.41 -9.24 -7.81
C TRP A 77 -30.50 -10.16 -8.35
N GLU A 78 -31.19 -9.69 -9.39
CA GLU A 78 -32.01 -10.55 -10.23
C GLU A 78 -31.08 -11.49 -11.03
N LYS A 79 -30.94 -12.71 -10.52
CA LYS A 79 -30.24 -13.81 -11.16
C LYS A 79 -30.59 -13.90 -12.65
N GLU A 80 -29.58 -13.78 -13.50
CA GLU A 80 -29.71 -14.11 -14.91
C GLU A 80 -29.34 -15.58 -15.11
N ALA A 81 -30.30 -16.39 -15.56
CA ALA A 81 -30.07 -17.81 -15.74
C ALA A 81 -29.07 -18.04 -16.88
N SER A 82 -27.93 -18.66 -16.56
CA SER A 82 -26.97 -19.15 -17.55
C SER A 82 -26.76 -20.65 -17.36
N PRO A 83 -27.32 -21.50 -18.25
CA PRO A 83 -27.14 -22.94 -18.15
C PRO A 83 -25.67 -23.35 -18.32
N GLU A 84 -24.90 -22.59 -19.09
CA GLU A 84 -23.45 -22.79 -19.26
C GLU A 84 -22.70 -22.53 -17.95
N LEU A 85 -23.02 -21.45 -17.22
CA LEU A 85 -22.38 -21.17 -15.94
C LEU A 85 -22.72 -22.24 -14.89
N GLU A 86 -23.98 -22.68 -14.85
CA GLU A 86 -24.44 -23.79 -14.00
C GLU A 86 -23.71 -25.10 -14.35
N ASP A 87 -23.62 -25.45 -15.64
CA ASP A 87 -22.88 -26.61 -16.12
C ASP A 87 -21.39 -26.50 -15.81
N SER A 88 -20.81 -25.31 -15.85
CA SER A 88 -19.42 -25.09 -15.46
C SER A 88 -19.19 -25.46 -13.99
N ILE A 89 -20.05 -24.98 -13.08
CA ILE A 89 -19.96 -25.28 -11.65
C ILE A 89 -20.15 -26.77 -11.41
N LYS A 90 -21.11 -27.38 -12.11
CA LYS A 90 -21.35 -28.83 -12.07
C LYS A 90 -20.12 -29.63 -12.54
N PHE A 91 -19.49 -29.24 -13.65
CA PHE A 91 -18.26 -29.89 -14.13
C PHE A 91 -17.10 -29.71 -13.14
N TRP A 92 -17.00 -28.55 -12.49
CA TRP A 92 -16.05 -28.32 -11.41
C TRP A 92 -16.29 -29.31 -10.25
N ARG A 93 -17.52 -29.40 -9.74
CA ARG A 93 -17.88 -30.33 -8.65
C ARG A 93 -17.59 -31.79 -9.01
N GLN A 94 -17.93 -32.23 -10.22
CA GLN A 94 -17.60 -33.57 -10.71
C GLN A 94 -16.09 -33.82 -10.74
N SER A 95 -15.29 -32.80 -11.10
CA SER A 95 -13.83 -32.92 -11.13
C SER A 95 -13.24 -33.23 -9.74
N LEU A 96 -13.90 -32.83 -8.65
CA LEU A 96 -13.44 -33.07 -7.28
C LEU A 96 -13.42 -34.56 -6.91
N GLU A 97 -14.24 -35.37 -7.58
CA GLU A 97 -14.39 -36.81 -7.34
C GLU A 97 -13.39 -37.65 -8.16
N GLU A 98 -12.69 -37.04 -9.12
CA GLU A 98 -11.81 -37.77 -10.02
C GLU A 98 -10.52 -38.28 -9.32
N GLU A 99 -10.23 -39.56 -9.55
CA GLU A 99 -9.03 -40.21 -8.99
C GLU A 99 -7.78 -39.99 -9.83
N THR A 100 -7.95 -39.64 -11.12
CA THR A 100 -6.84 -39.52 -12.08
C THR A 100 -6.69 -38.10 -12.59
N GLY A 101 -5.44 -37.66 -12.77
CA GLY A 101 -5.13 -36.34 -13.34
C GLY A 101 -5.76 -36.11 -14.72
N PRO A 102 -5.63 -37.06 -15.68
CA PRO A 102 -6.25 -36.90 -17.00
C PRO A 102 -7.76 -36.69 -16.97
N ALA A 103 -8.50 -37.46 -16.15
CA ALA A 103 -9.95 -37.31 -16.03
C ALA A 103 -10.32 -35.97 -15.37
N TYR A 104 -9.61 -35.59 -14.31
CA TYR A 104 -9.74 -34.28 -13.68
C TYR A 104 -9.56 -33.14 -14.68
N ASN A 105 -8.46 -33.15 -15.47
CA ASN A 105 -8.21 -32.10 -16.46
C ASN A 105 -9.29 -32.04 -17.54
N VAL A 106 -9.80 -33.17 -18.02
CA VAL A 106 -10.91 -33.16 -18.99
C VAL A 106 -12.14 -32.44 -18.44
N LEU A 107 -12.50 -32.68 -17.17
CA LEU A 107 -13.63 -32.01 -16.53
C LEU A 107 -13.37 -30.53 -16.25
N VAL A 108 -12.19 -30.16 -15.75
CA VAL A 108 -11.82 -28.76 -15.53
C VAL A 108 -11.78 -27.97 -16.84
N GLN A 109 -11.29 -28.58 -17.93
CA GLN A 109 -11.30 -27.96 -19.25
C GLN A 109 -12.73 -27.75 -19.77
N LYS A 110 -13.65 -28.67 -19.47
CA LYS A 110 -15.08 -28.49 -19.76
C LYS A 110 -15.67 -27.37 -18.90
N ALA A 111 -15.36 -27.35 -17.60
CA ALA A 111 -15.78 -26.28 -16.71
C ALA A 111 -15.35 -24.91 -17.25
N PHE A 112 -14.06 -24.73 -17.56
CA PHE A 112 -13.56 -23.49 -18.14
C PHE A 112 -14.29 -23.09 -19.43
N ARG A 113 -14.48 -23.99 -20.40
CA ARG A 113 -15.18 -23.65 -21.65
C ARG A 113 -16.64 -23.25 -21.42
N GLN A 114 -17.30 -23.87 -20.44
CA GLN A 114 -18.67 -23.53 -20.08
C GLN A 114 -18.73 -22.20 -19.32
N ALA A 115 -17.77 -21.91 -18.44
CA ALA A 115 -17.65 -20.59 -17.82
C ALA A 115 -17.42 -19.49 -18.87
N GLU A 116 -16.55 -19.77 -19.85
CA GLU A 116 -16.25 -18.88 -20.98
C GLU A 116 -17.52 -18.62 -21.81
N ALA A 117 -18.27 -19.66 -22.15
CA ALA A 117 -19.54 -19.51 -22.87
C ALA A 117 -20.60 -18.77 -22.03
N GLY A 118 -20.69 -19.05 -20.73
CA GLY A 118 -21.65 -18.44 -19.82
C GLY A 118 -21.46 -16.93 -19.70
N PHE A 119 -20.23 -16.45 -19.47
CA PHE A 119 -20.01 -14.99 -19.37
C PHE A 119 -20.33 -14.27 -20.69
N LEU A 120 -20.08 -14.91 -21.84
CA LEU A 120 -20.40 -14.35 -23.14
C LEU A 120 -21.91 -14.21 -23.37
N GLN A 121 -22.72 -15.12 -22.83
CA GLN A 121 -24.17 -15.14 -23.03
C GLN A 121 -24.94 -14.23 -22.08
N LEU A 122 -24.39 -13.93 -20.91
CA LEU A 122 -25.01 -13.05 -19.93
C LEU A 122 -25.14 -11.62 -20.48
N GLY A 123 -26.36 -11.11 -20.53
CA GLY A 123 -26.67 -9.77 -21.01
C GLY A 123 -26.44 -8.71 -19.95
N ARG A 124 -26.66 -9.05 -18.67
CA ARG A 124 -26.51 -8.12 -17.55
C ARG A 124 -25.06 -8.06 -17.09
N LEU A 125 -24.66 -6.84 -16.75
CA LEU A 125 -23.27 -6.51 -16.46
C LEU A 125 -22.75 -7.19 -15.19
N ALA A 126 -23.49 -7.16 -14.09
CA ALA A 126 -23.07 -7.78 -12.82
C ALA A 126 -22.94 -9.31 -12.91
N PRO A 127 -23.97 -10.08 -13.34
CA PRO A 127 -23.83 -11.51 -13.59
C PRO A 127 -22.66 -11.84 -14.53
N ARG A 128 -22.46 -11.03 -15.58
CA ARG A 128 -21.34 -11.19 -16.52
C ARG A 128 -19.98 -11.01 -15.84
N LEU A 129 -19.82 -10.05 -14.92
CA LEU A 129 -18.58 -9.89 -14.14
C LEU A 129 -18.33 -11.07 -13.20
N ALA A 130 -19.37 -11.53 -12.49
CA ALA A 130 -19.29 -12.70 -11.62
C ALA A 130 -18.87 -13.95 -12.43
N ALA A 131 -19.47 -14.13 -13.60
CA ALA A 131 -19.10 -15.16 -14.56
C ALA A 131 -17.66 -14.99 -15.09
N LEU A 132 -17.20 -13.76 -15.30
CA LEU A 132 -15.83 -13.46 -15.72
C LEU A 132 -14.81 -13.84 -14.64
N ARG A 133 -15.08 -13.54 -13.36
CA ARG A 133 -14.25 -13.97 -12.22
C ARG A 133 -14.16 -15.49 -12.14
N TRP A 134 -15.31 -16.15 -12.26
CA TRP A 134 -15.40 -17.59 -12.32
C TRP A 134 -14.61 -18.18 -13.50
N ALA A 135 -14.78 -17.60 -14.69
CA ALA A 135 -14.05 -18.00 -15.89
C ALA A 135 -12.54 -17.80 -15.75
N ALA A 136 -12.08 -16.71 -15.13
CA ALA A 136 -10.66 -16.46 -14.86
C ALA A 136 -10.07 -17.51 -13.92
N CYS A 137 -10.80 -17.83 -12.83
CA CYS A 137 -10.42 -18.90 -11.92
C CYS A 137 -10.32 -20.27 -12.64
N MET A 138 -11.35 -20.64 -13.40
CA MET A 138 -11.37 -21.91 -14.14
C MET A 138 -10.30 -21.96 -15.22
N ASN A 139 -10.04 -20.87 -15.93
CA ASN A 139 -8.98 -20.78 -16.93
C ASN A 139 -7.60 -21.04 -16.30
N TRP A 140 -7.35 -20.46 -15.13
CA TRP A 140 -6.10 -20.67 -14.39
C TRP A 140 -5.93 -22.16 -14.04
N ILE A 141 -6.94 -22.76 -13.41
CA ILE A 141 -6.89 -24.16 -12.96
C ILE A 141 -6.78 -25.11 -14.16
N ALA A 142 -7.51 -24.84 -15.25
CA ALA A 142 -7.48 -25.63 -16.48
C ALA A 142 -6.10 -25.64 -17.13
N ASN A 143 -5.50 -24.47 -17.32
CA ASN A 143 -4.14 -24.37 -17.87
C ASN A 143 -3.11 -25.02 -16.94
N ARG A 144 -3.26 -24.87 -15.61
CA ARG A 144 -2.32 -25.45 -14.66
C ARG A 144 -2.39 -26.97 -14.62
N SER A 145 -3.59 -27.52 -14.63
CA SER A 145 -3.85 -28.96 -14.72
C SER A 145 -3.25 -29.57 -15.99
N ASP A 146 -3.46 -28.94 -17.14
CA ASP A 146 -2.88 -29.36 -18.42
C ASP A 146 -1.34 -29.32 -18.40
N ALA A 147 -0.76 -28.24 -17.87
CA ALA A 147 0.70 -28.11 -17.76
C ALA A 147 1.31 -29.17 -16.83
N MET A 148 0.62 -29.53 -15.74
CA MET A 148 1.03 -30.60 -14.84
C MET A 148 0.94 -31.99 -15.48
N ILE A 149 -0.11 -32.28 -16.26
CA ILE A 149 -0.23 -33.56 -16.98
C ILE A 149 0.87 -33.73 -18.02
N LYS A 150 1.14 -32.67 -18.79
CA LYS A 150 2.23 -32.67 -19.78
C LYS A 150 3.59 -32.88 -19.14
N SER A 151 3.83 -32.26 -17.99
CA SER A 151 5.10 -32.36 -17.26
C SER A 151 5.29 -33.70 -16.52
N SER A 152 4.19 -34.37 -16.16
CA SER A 152 4.20 -35.63 -15.42
C SER A 152 4.16 -36.89 -16.30
N GLY A 153 4.17 -36.74 -17.63
CA GLY A 153 4.03 -37.86 -18.56
C GLY A 153 2.70 -38.62 -18.40
N GLY A 154 1.65 -37.96 -17.91
CA GLY A 154 0.32 -38.54 -17.73
C GLY A 154 0.16 -39.49 -16.53
N GLY A 155 1.20 -39.70 -15.71
CA GLY A 155 1.17 -40.70 -14.64
C GLY A 155 1.82 -40.33 -13.29
N ALA A 156 2.38 -39.13 -13.13
CA ALA A 156 3.15 -38.85 -11.90
C ALA A 156 2.27 -38.45 -10.71
N ASN A 157 2.67 -38.97 -9.53
CA ASN A 157 2.34 -38.38 -8.25
C ASN A 157 2.69 -36.88 -8.27
N VAL A 158 1.69 -36.02 -8.01
CA VAL A 158 1.85 -34.55 -7.96
C VAL A 158 3.01 -34.12 -7.05
N SER A 159 3.30 -34.92 -6.01
CA SER A 159 4.41 -34.70 -5.07
C SER A 159 5.82 -34.84 -5.66
N GLN A 160 5.98 -35.25 -6.92
CA GLN A 160 7.29 -35.50 -7.55
C GLN A 160 7.63 -34.61 -8.74
N ILE A 161 6.84 -33.56 -9.02
CA ILE A 161 7.13 -32.65 -10.14
C ILE A 161 8.41 -31.85 -9.81
N PRO A 162 9.48 -31.94 -10.63
CA PRO A 162 10.70 -31.17 -10.39
C PRO A 162 10.42 -29.67 -10.41
N ALA A 163 11.02 -28.91 -9.48
CA ALA A 163 10.76 -27.47 -9.33
C ALA A 163 10.98 -26.67 -10.63
N GLN A 164 11.97 -27.04 -11.44
CA GLN A 164 12.26 -26.39 -12.73
C GLN A 164 11.18 -26.62 -13.79
N LEU A 165 10.62 -27.83 -13.84
CA LEU A 165 9.49 -28.16 -14.72
C LEU A 165 8.22 -27.43 -14.27
N SER A 166 8.03 -27.31 -12.95
CA SER A 166 6.95 -26.51 -12.37
C SER A 166 7.04 -25.05 -12.81
N GLU A 167 8.23 -24.44 -12.76
CA GLU A 167 8.44 -23.04 -13.14
C GLU A 167 8.15 -22.77 -14.62
N ALA A 168 8.70 -23.55 -15.55
CA ALA A 168 8.43 -23.41 -16.98
C ALA A 168 6.95 -23.64 -17.33
N ALA A 169 6.31 -24.61 -16.67
CA ALA A 169 4.87 -24.83 -16.75
C ALA A 169 4.09 -23.59 -16.26
N SER A 170 4.46 -23.01 -15.11
CA SER A 170 3.84 -21.80 -14.58
C SER A 170 3.99 -20.61 -15.51
N ARG A 171 5.14 -20.49 -16.15
CA ARG A 171 5.38 -19.47 -17.18
C ARG A 171 4.40 -19.57 -18.34
N GLY A 172 4.17 -20.79 -18.84
CA GLY A 172 3.18 -21.04 -19.89
C GLY A 172 1.74 -20.71 -19.45
N VAL A 173 1.36 -21.12 -18.23
CA VAL A 173 0.03 -20.86 -17.66
C VAL A 173 -0.22 -19.35 -17.51
N LYS A 174 0.73 -18.62 -16.91
CA LYS A 174 0.63 -17.16 -16.74
C LYS A 174 0.54 -16.44 -18.08
N HIS A 175 1.32 -16.86 -19.08
CA HIS A 175 1.21 -16.30 -20.42
C HIS A 175 -0.16 -16.55 -21.05
N ASN A 176 -0.72 -17.76 -20.90
CA ASN A 176 -2.02 -18.12 -21.43
C ASN A 176 -3.16 -17.31 -20.78
N ILE A 177 -3.15 -17.14 -19.46
CA ILE A 177 -4.21 -16.36 -18.79
C ILE A 177 -4.12 -14.88 -19.16
N ILE A 178 -2.91 -14.31 -19.23
CA ILE A 178 -2.68 -12.94 -19.69
C ILE A 178 -3.17 -12.76 -21.13
N LYS A 179 -2.84 -13.72 -22.00
CA LYS A 179 -3.28 -13.70 -23.39
C LYS A 179 -4.80 -13.79 -23.49
N TRP A 180 -5.43 -14.64 -22.69
CA TRP A 180 -6.87 -14.81 -22.62
C TRP A 180 -7.58 -13.57 -22.08
N LEU A 181 -7.11 -12.98 -20.97
CA LEU A 181 -7.60 -11.68 -20.49
C LEU A 181 -7.44 -10.60 -21.58
N GLY A 182 -6.32 -10.62 -22.29
CA GLY A 182 -6.08 -9.73 -23.43
C GLY A 182 -6.96 -10.01 -24.65
N THR A 183 -7.53 -11.21 -24.81
CA THR A 183 -8.56 -11.49 -25.83
C THR A 183 -9.93 -11.07 -25.36
N ILE A 184 -10.31 -11.35 -24.10
CA ILE A 184 -11.57 -10.91 -23.51
C ILE A 184 -11.70 -9.40 -23.59
N ILE A 185 -10.66 -8.65 -23.22
CA ILE A 185 -10.67 -7.18 -23.27
C ILE A 185 -10.76 -6.67 -24.72
N LYS A 186 -10.55 -7.53 -25.72
CA LYS A 186 -10.79 -7.22 -27.14
C LYS A 186 -12.14 -7.71 -27.67
N GLU A 187 -12.90 -8.46 -26.89
CA GLU A 187 -14.20 -8.94 -27.32
C GLU A 187 -15.19 -7.78 -27.31
N PRO A 188 -16.00 -7.61 -28.37
CA PRO A 188 -16.95 -6.50 -28.46
C PRO A 188 -17.83 -6.31 -27.22
N PRO A 189 -18.32 -7.35 -26.51
CA PRO A 189 -19.12 -7.16 -25.30
C PRO A 189 -18.34 -6.66 -24.07
N VAL A 190 -17.02 -6.81 -24.05
CA VAL A 190 -16.15 -6.36 -22.94
C VAL A 190 -15.48 -5.04 -23.31
N ILE A 191 -15.03 -4.91 -24.57
CA ILE A 191 -14.73 -3.62 -25.16
C ILE A 191 -15.93 -2.71 -24.98
N ALA A 192 -17.16 -3.19 -25.19
CA ALA A 192 -18.37 -2.40 -24.97
C ALA A 192 -18.35 -1.75 -23.60
N ILE A 193 -18.07 -2.51 -22.54
CA ILE A 193 -17.93 -2.00 -21.17
C ILE A 193 -16.88 -0.87 -21.08
N PHE A 194 -15.76 -0.97 -21.80
CA PHE A 194 -14.69 0.06 -21.89
C PHE A 194 -14.93 1.18 -22.92
N ASP A 195 -15.69 0.96 -23.99
CA ASP A 195 -15.98 1.91 -25.08
C ASP A 195 -17.16 2.80 -24.68
N PHE A 196 -18.14 2.25 -23.94
CA PHE A 196 -19.18 3.00 -23.24
C PHE A 196 -18.56 4.08 -22.34
N ASP A 197 -17.39 3.80 -21.77
CA ASP A 197 -16.65 4.68 -20.88
C ASP A 197 -16.08 5.93 -21.60
N LEU A 198 -15.81 5.86 -22.91
CA LEU A 198 -15.24 6.99 -23.66
C LEU A 198 -16.25 7.89 -24.36
N LEU A 199 -17.44 7.39 -24.70
CA LEU A 199 -18.46 8.14 -25.43
C LEU A 199 -19.84 7.63 -25.01
N GLY A 200 -20.45 8.26 -23.99
CA GLY A 200 -21.74 7.88 -23.37
C GLY A 200 -22.97 7.90 -24.29
N GLN A 201 -22.89 7.30 -25.47
CA GLN A 201 -23.95 7.22 -26.45
C GLN A 201 -24.28 5.78 -26.88
N GLY A 202 -23.43 4.77 -26.66
CA GLY A 202 -23.68 3.39 -27.11
C GLY A 202 -22.53 2.81 -27.92
N VAL A 203 -22.49 1.48 -28.04
CA VAL A 203 -21.42 0.76 -28.75
C VAL A 203 -21.78 0.67 -30.23
N TRP A 204 -20.89 1.18 -31.06
CA TRP A 204 -21.01 1.09 -32.50
C TRP A 204 -20.29 -0.16 -33.00
N HIS A 205 -21.05 -1.10 -33.55
CA HIS A 205 -20.50 -2.23 -34.28
C HIS A 205 -20.88 -2.14 -35.75
N GLY A 206 -20.27 -2.98 -36.59
CA GLY A 206 -20.49 -2.98 -38.05
C GLY A 206 -21.95 -3.22 -38.50
N GLY A 207 -22.89 -3.47 -37.57
CA GLY A 207 -24.32 -3.60 -37.81
C GLY A 207 -25.18 -2.42 -37.31
N GLY A 208 -24.59 -1.40 -36.68
CA GLY A 208 -25.30 -0.24 -36.14
C GLY A 208 -24.91 0.10 -34.71
N LYS A 209 -25.72 0.96 -34.10
CA LYS A 209 -25.56 1.43 -32.73
C LYS A 209 -26.38 0.54 -31.81
N GLU A 210 -25.74 -0.24 -30.96
CA GLU A 210 -26.44 -0.94 -29.89
C GLU A 210 -26.82 0.07 -28.79
N PRO A 211 -28.06 0.05 -28.29
CA PRO A 211 -28.45 0.87 -27.16
C PRO A 211 -27.65 0.45 -25.94
N VAL A 212 -27.25 1.42 -25.13
CA VAL A 212 -26.56 1.16 -23.86
C VAL A 212 -27.46 0.24 -23.02
N PRO A 213 -26.96 -0.88 -22.48
CA PRO A 213 -27.69 -1.64 -21.47
C PRO A 213 -28.14 -0.67 -20.39
N THR A 214 -29.41 -0.74 -19.99
CA THR A 214 -29.99 0.20 -19.02
C THR A 214 -29.18 0.28 -17.73
N GLU A 215 -28.58 -0.83 -17.32
CA GLU A 215 -27.72 -0.97 -16.15
C GLU A 215 -26.35 -0.27 -16.34
N ALA A 216 -25.85 -0.13 -17.57
CA ALA A 216 -24.59 0.58 -17.85
C ALA A 216 -24.76 2.11 -17.97
N LEU A 217 -26.00 2.60 -18.11
CA LEU A 217 -26.31 4.03 -18.00
C LEU A 217 -26.20 4.51 -16.56
N ASP A 218 -26.34 3.60 -15.61
CA ASP A 218 -26.12 3.89 -14.21
C ASP A 218 -24.61 3.90 -13.92
N GLU A 219 -24.12 5.10 -13.53
CA GLU A 219 -22.72 5.42 -13.25
C GLU A 219 -22.08 4.47 -12.22
N TRP A 220 -22.90 3.86 -11.37
CA TRP A 220 -22.50 2.96 -10.30
C TRP A 220 -21.93 1.64 -10.81
N TYR A 221 -22.69 0.99 -11.68
CA TYR A 221 -22.29 -0.30 -12.23
C TYR A 221 -21.07 -0.15 -13.14
N ARG A 222 -20.95 1.00 -13.81
CA ARG A 222 -19.78 1.33 -14.62
C ARG A 222 -18.47 1.32 -13.82
N ARG A 223 -18.41 2.05 -12.70
CA ARG A 223 -17.18 2.13 -11.87
C ARG A 223 -16.79 0.79 -11.24
N GLY A 224 -17.77 0.00 -10.79
CA GLY A 224 -17.53 -1.35 -10.25
C GLY A 224 -16.90 -2.28 -11.28
N CYS A 225 -17.33 -2.21 -12.55
CA CYS A 225 -16.76 -3.01 -13.63
C CYS A 225 -15.32 -2.65 -13.95
N GLU A 226 -15.03 -1.35 -14.02
CA GLU A 226 -13.68 -0.86 -14.29
C GLU A 226 -12.70 -1.37 -13.22
N PHE A 227 -13.10 -1.28 -11.95
CA PHE A 227 -12.33 -1.82 -10.84
C PHE A 227 -12.12 -3.33 -10.95
N ASP A 228 -13.17 -4.11 -11.21
CA ASP A 228 -13.09 -5.57 -11.30
C ASP A 228 -12.12 -6.04 -12.37
N ILE A 229 -12.13 -5.43 -13.55
CA ILE A 229 -11.21 -5.79 -14.64
C ILE A 229 -9.77 -5.38 -14.29
N CYS A 230 -9.58 -4.20 -13.68
CA CYS A 230 -8.27 -3.79 -13.17
C CYS A 230 -7.74 -4.76 -12.12
N MET A 231 -8.61 -5.23 -11.22
CA MET A 231 -8.26 -6.18 -10.16
C MET A 231 -7.89 -7.54 -10.73
N LEU A 232 -8.69 -8.11 -11.63
CA LEU A 232 -8.38 -9.38 -12.30
C LEU A 232 -7.03 -9.32 -13.02
N ALA A 233 -6.75 -8.20 -13.69
CA ALA A 233 -5.46 -7.96 -14.33
C ALA A 233 -4.30 -7.85 -13.32
N SER A 234 -4.49 -7.11 -12.24
CA SER A 234 -3.49 -6.96 -11.16
C SER A 234 -3.19 -8.30 -10.49
N GLN A 235 -4.22 -9.08 -10.18
CA GLN A 235 -4.10 -10.44 -9.62
C GLN A 235 -3.32 -11.36 -10.57
N ALA A 236 -3.67 -11.36 -11.86
CA ALA A 236 -2.92 -12.14 -12.86
C ALA A 236 -1.43 -11.75 -12.94
N LEU A 237 -1.10 -10.47 -12.73
CA LEU A 237 0.28 -9.99 -12.70
C LEU A 237 1.03 -10.38 -11.40
N ALA A 238 0.31 -10.42 -10.28
CA ALA A 238 0.86 -10.80 -8.97
C ALA A 238 1.15 -12.30 -8.86
N ILE A 239 0.55 -13.15 -9.68
CA ILE A 239 0.82 -14.58 -9.67
C ILE A 239 2.28 -14.87 -10.12
N PRO A 240 3.05 -15.70 -9.40
CA PRO A 240 4.39 -16.10 -9.83
C PRO A 240 4.40 -16.88 -11.16
N PRO A 241 5.51 -16.80 -11.92
CA PRO A 241 6.74 -16.12 -11.56
C PRO A 241 6.71 -14.62 -11.95
N PHE A 242 7.24 -13.77 -11.06
CA PHE A 242 7.20 -12.30 -11.18
C PHE A 242 8.08 -11.76 -12.32
N ASP A 243 9.09 -12.52 -12.72
CA ASP A 243 10.07 -12.22 -13.77
C ASP A 243 9.49 -12.28 -15.19
N LEU A 244 8.27 -12.83 -15.36
CA LEU A 244 7.49 -12.81 -16.59
C LEU A 244 6.63 -11.56 -16.79
N ASN A 245 6.81 -10.53 -15.96
CA ASN A 245 6.19 -9.23 -16.18
C ASN A 245 6.80 -8.32 -17.30
N PRO A 246 7.79 -8.68 -18.16
CA PRO A 246 8.38 -7.71 -19.08
C PRO A 246 7.53 -7.44 -20.33
N ALA A 247 6.43 -8.17 -20.52
CA ALA A 247 5.38 -7.82 -21.46
C ALA A 247 4.06 -7.74 -20.70
N VAL A 248 3.93 -6.73 -19.83
CA VAL A 248 2.62 -6.41 -19.23
C VAL A 248 1.60 -6.36 -20.37
N PRO A 249 0.52 -7.16 -20.31
CA PRO A 249 -0.54 -7.07 -21.30
C PRO A 249 -0.95 -5.61 -21.46
N LYS A 250 -0.67 -5.07 -22.65
CA LYS A 250 -1.17 -3.76 -23.04
C LYS A 250 -2.60 -3.97 -23.46
N LEU A 251 -3.56 -3.48 -22.68
CA LEU A 251 -4.93 -3.39 -23.15
C LEU A 251 -4.93 -2.53 -24.39
N VAL A 252 -5.61 -2.99 -25.41
CA VAL A 252 -5.90 -2.16 -26.57
C VAL A 252 -7.28 -1.59 -26.30
N MET A 253 -7.34 -0.34 -25.83
CA MET A 253 -8.58 0.41 -25.91
C MET A 253 -8.68 1.01 -27.30
N VAL A 254 -9.77 0.68 -27.99
CA VAL A 254 -10.05 1.21 -29.31
C VAL A 254 -10.83 2.50 -29.09
N GLN A 255 -10.31 3.65 -29.52
CA GLN A 255 -11.16 4.84 -29.53
C GLN A 255 -12.24 4.63 -30.60
N PRO A 256 -13.52 4.91 -30.33
CA PRO A 256 -14.62 4.59 -31.25
C PRO A 256 -14.49 5.28 -32.62
N TYR A 257 -13.66 6.31 -32.75
CA TYR A 257 -13.42 7.03 -33.99
C TYR A 257 -11.93 7.40 -34.17
N GLY A 258 -11.21 6.60 -34.96
CA GLY A 258 -10.11 7.08 -35.81
C GLY A 258 -8.73 7.35 -35.19
N SER A 259 -8.55 7.29 -33.88
CA SER A 259 -7.20 7.26 -33.30
C SER A 259 -6.67 5.83 -33.21
N PRO A 260 -5.35 5.60 -33.39
CA PRO A 260 -4.78 4.28 -33.20
C PRO A 260 -5.06 3.77 -31.79
N ALA A 261 -5.32 2.46 -31.68
CA ALA A 261 -5.39 1.70 -30.44
C ALA A 261 -4.53 2.32 -29.33
N VAL A 262 -5.17 2.84 -28.28
CA VAL A 262 -4.41 3.30 -27.11
C VAL A 262 -4.03 2.06 -26.34
N HIS A 263 -2.74 1.75 -26.40
CA HIS A 263 -2.16 0.69 -25.61
C HIS A 263 -2.04 1.14 -24.16
N ILE A 264 -2.93 0.65 -23.31
CA ILE A 264 -2.92 0.96 -21.89
C ILE A 264 -2.22 -0.15 -21.14
N ASP A 265 -1.20 0.23 -20.39
CA ASP A 265 -0.53 -0.61 -19.42
C ASP A 265 -1.52 -0.89 -18.28
N LEU A 266 -1.89 -2.15 -18.04
CA LEU A 266 -2.93 -2.52 -17.07
C LEU A 266 -2.78 -1.88 -15.68
N PRO A 267 -1.58 -1.88 -15.07
CA PRO A 267 -1.34 -1.16 -13.81
C PRO A 267 -1.64 0.33 -13.87
N LYS A 268 -1.61 0.96 -15.06
CA LYS A 268 -1.88 2.39 -15.23
C LYS A 268 -3.37 2.69 -15.47
N VAL A 269 -4.23 1.69 -15.65
CA VAL A 269 -5.66 1.92 -15.88
C VAL A 269 -6.29 2.70 -14.73
N PRO A 270 -6.09 2.35 -13.43
CA PRO A 270 -6.67 3.12 -12.33
C PRO A 270 -6.24 4.58 -12.38
N ARG A 271 -4.94 4.83 -12.63
CA ARG A 271 -4.37 6.16 -12.76
C ARG A 271 -5.00 6.95 -13.91
N LEU A 272 -5.19 6.31 -15.06
CA LEU A 272 -5.83 6.94 -16.23
C LEU A 272 -7.29 7.31 -15.96
N ILE A 273 -8.02 6.48 -15.22
CA ILE A 273 -9.41 6.78 -14.81
C ILE A 273 -9.40 8.00 -13.88
N LEU A 274 -8.55 8.00 -12.84
CA LEU A 274 -8.40 9.15 -11.93
C LEU A 274 -8.07 10.44 -12.69
N ASP A 275 -7.08 10.38 -13.61
CA ASP A 275 -6.65 11.54 -14.40
C ASP A 275 -7.75 12.05 -15.34
N LYS A 276 -8.53 11.14 -15.95
CA LYS A 276 -9.66 11.47 -16.83
C LYS A 276 -10.78 12.19 -16.08
N HIS A 277 -11.03 11.81 -14.83
CA HIS A 277 -12.03 12.45 -13.98
C HIS A 277 -11.50 13.70 -13.24
N GLU A 278 -10.25 14.10 -13.52
CA GLU A 278 -9.56 15.21 -12.85
C GLU A 278 -9.47 15.00 -11.32
N TRP A 279 -9.48 13.75 -10.86
CA TRP A 279 -9.29 13.43 -9.44
C TRP A 279 -7.81 13.46 -9.13
N LEU A 280 -7.41 14.35 -8.21
CA LEU A 280 -6.01 14.52 -7.89
C LEU A 280 -5.47 13.25 -7.24
N PHE A 281 -4.59 12.56 -7.96
CA PHE A 281 -3.72 11.55 -7.38
C PHE A 281 -2.29 12.02 -7.58
N GLN A 282 -1.61 12.45 -6.52
CA GLN A 282 -0.27 13.03 -6.63
C GLN A 282 0.68 12.39 -5.63
N ALA A 283 1.63 11.61 -6.14
CA ALA A 283 2.71 11.05 -5.36
C ALA A 283 3.84 12.09 -5.21
N LEU A 284 3.90 12.76 -4.06
CA LEU A 284 4.90 13.78 -3.78
C LEU A 284 5.95 13.25 -2.81
N LEU A 285 7.23 13.54 -3.07
CA LEU A 285 8.24 13.33 -2.03
C LEU A 285 7.97 14.31 -0.89
N ALA A 286 7.95 13.79 0.35
CA ALA A 286 7.75 14.62 1.53
C ALA A 286 8.79 15.77 1.51
N PRO A 287 8.35 17.04 1.59
CA PRO A 287 9.27 18.16 1.56
C PRO A 287 10.27 18.03 2.71
N LEU A 288 11.54 18.37 2.45
CA LEU A 288 12.58 18.33 3.48
C LEU A 288 12.32 19.33 4.63
N GLU A 289 11.43 20.30 4.39
CA GLU A 289 11.00 21.32 5.34
C GLU A 289 10.03 20.69 6.37
N GLY A 290 10.42 20.64 7.64
CA GLY A 290 9.66 19.98 8.71
C GLY A 290 10.24 18.64 9.20
N LEU A 291 11.24 18.08 8.48
CA LEU A 291 11.95 16.85 8.87
C LEU A 291 12.61 16.81 10.26
N PRO A 292 13.10 17.91 10.89
CA PRO A 292 13.68 17.77 12.22
C PRO A 292 12.64 17.40 13.29
N GLN A 293 11.34 17.60 13.00
CA GLN A 293 10.25 17.35 13.96
C GLN A 293 9.40 16.14 13.57
N LYS A 294 9.25 15.83 12.28
CA LYS A 294 8.53 14.64 11.81
C LYS A 294 9.47 13.50 11.50
N VAL A 295 9.00 12.27 11.71
CA VAL A 295 9.77 11.07 11.36
C VAL A 295 10.01 11.08 9.85
N PRO A 296 11.25 10.89 9.38
CA PRO A 296 11.53 10.84 7.95
C PRO A 296 10.79 9.66 7.33
N LEU A 297 9.89 9.96 6.40
CA LEU A 297 9.22 8.96 5.59
C LEU A 297 10.11 8.59 4.41
N ASP A 298 10.22 7.29 4.14
CA ASP A 298 10.90 6.78 2.95
C ASP A 298 9.88 6.64 1.80
N GLY A 299 10.21 7.19 0.64
CA GLY A 299 9.36 7.16 -0.55
C GLY A 299 8.36 8.31 -0.68
N PRO A 300 7.54 8.29 -1.75
CA PRO A 300 6.52 9.31 -1.99
C PRO A 300 5.34 9.16 -1.02
N VAL A 301 4.66 10.27 -0.78
CA VAL A 301 3.39 10.40 -0.07
C VAL A 301 2.30 10.66 -1.09
N LEU A 302 1.27 9.83 -1.09
CA LEU A 302 0.07 10.06 -1.89
C LEU A 302 -0.75 11.20 -1.29
N HIS A 303 -0.97 12.22 -2.10
CA HIS A 303 -1.96 13.27 -1.88
C HIS A 303 -3.17 12.99 -2.76
N MET A 304 -4.34 13.01 -2.14
CA MET A 304 -5.63 12.76 -2.78
C MET A 304 -6.52 13.99 -2.64
N ASP A 305 -7.33 14.29 -3.64
CA ASP A 305 -8.36 15.33 -3.56
C ASP A 305 -9.75 14.73 -3.72
N ILE A 306 -10.74 15.42 -3.16
CA ILE A 306 -12.13 14.98 -3.15
C ILE A 306 -12.58 14.83 -4.61
N PRO A 307 -13.23 13.72 -4.97
CA PRO A 307 -14.02 13.69 -6.19
C PRO A 307 -14.99 14.88 -6.21
N PRO A 308 -15.23 15.54 -7.35
CA PRO A 308 -16.28 16.53 -7.44
C PRO A 308 -17.60 15.87 -7.02
N ALA A 309 -18.48 16.66 -6.39
CA ALA A 309 -19.80 16.16 -6.02
C ALA A 309 -20.48 15.52 -7.24
N PRO A 310 -21.15 14.37 -7.08
CA PRO A 310 -21.83 13.71 -8.19
C PRO A 310 -22.79 14.69 -8.87
N PHE A 311 -22.70 14.78 -10.19
CA PHE A 311 -23.64 15.58 -10.98
C PHE A 311 -24.79 14.68 -11.41
N PHE A 312 -25.98 14.91 -10.85
CA PHE A 312 -27.18 14.21 -11.26
C PHE A 312 -27.92 15.02 -12.33
N ASP A 313 -28.14 14.42 -13.50
CA ASP A 313 -28.98 15.03 -14.52
C ASP A 313 -30.46 14.93 -14.10
N LEU A 314 -30.96 15.99 -13.48
CA LEU A 314 -32.37 16.07 -13.07
C LEU A 314 -33.35 16.15 -14.26
N THR A 315 -32.85 16.25 -15.49
CA THR A 315 -33.68 16.14 -16.70
C THR A 315 -33.93 14.69 -17.09
N ASP A 316 -33.13 13.75 -16.56
CA ASP A 316 -33.39 12.32 -16.70
C ASP A 316 -34.68 11.95 -15.94
N PRO A 317 -35.71 11.41 -16.62
CA PRO A 317 -36.98 11.07 -15.99
C PRO A 317 -36.84 10.00 -14.90
N GLU A 318 -35.82 9.14 -14.93
CA GLU A 318 -35.57 8.14 -13.89
C GLU A 318 -35.00 8.79 -12.62
N VAL A 319 -33.96 9.62 -12.77
CA VAL A 319 -33.36 10.38 -11.66
C VAL A 319 -34.40 11.28 -11.00
N ARG A 320 -35.19 11.97 -11.82
CA ARG A 320 -36.29 12.81 -11.34
C ARG A 320 -37.35 11.99 -10.59
N ALA A 321 -37.71 10.80 -11.08
CA ALA A 321 -38.67 9.94 -10.40
C ALA A 321 -38.12 9.43 -9.05
N LYS A 322 -36.81 9.13 -8.94
CA LYS A 322 -36.15 8.79 -7.67
C LYS A 322 -36.24 9.96 -6.67
N VAL A 323 -35.91 11.18 -7.11
CA VAL A 323 -36.06 12.40 -6.28
C VAL A 323 -37.51 12.63 -5.84
N GLU A 324 -38.47 12.49 -6.75
CA GLU A 324 -39.90 12.68 -6.45
C GLU A 324 -40.44 11.64 -5.45
N ARG A 325 -39.86 10.43 -5.41
CA ARG A 325 -40.15 9.41 -4.39
C ARG A 325 -39.46 9.68 -3.05
N GLY A 326 -38.61 10.71 -2.97
CA GLY A 326 -37.80 11.00 -1.78
C GLY A 326 -36.65 10.01 -1.61
N GLU A 327 -36.28 9.28 -2.66
CA GLU A 327 -35.10 8.42 -2.67
C GLU A 327 -33.87 9.33 -2.74
N ASP A 328 -32.95 9.15 -1.80
CA ASP A 328 -31.70 9.90 -1.80
C ASP A 328 -30.85 9.41 -2.99
N LEU A 329 -30.59 10.31 -3.93
CA LEU A 329 -29.78 10.04 -5.13
C LEU A 329 -28.32 9.69 -4.81
N GLY A 330 -27.85 9.97 -3.58
CA GLY A 330 -26.49 9.71 -3.12
C GLY A 330 -26.38 8.85 -1.85
N LYS A 331 -27.50 8.51 -1.19
CA LYS A 331 -27.54 7.62 -0.02
C LYS A 331 -28.72 6.66 -0.13
N GLY A 332 -28.65 5.69 -1.04
CA GLY A 332 -29.62 4.61 -1.06
C GLY A 332 -29.85 4.05 0.35
N SER A 333 -31.09 3.72 0.69
CA SER A 333 -31.42 3.11 1.98
C SER A 333 -30.54 1.87 2.20
N GLN A 334 -29.77 1.87 3.29
CA GLN A 334 -28.86 0.78 3.71
C GLN A 334 -29.52 -0.62 3.75
N GLU A 335 -30.85 -0.69 3.80
CA GLU A 335 -31.60 -1.94 3.90
C GLU A 335 -31.60 -2.78 2.59
N ASP A 336 -31.14 -2.23 1.45
CA ASP A 336 -31.05 -2.95 0.16
C ASP A 336 -29.63 -3.40 -0.23
N GLY A 337 -28.65 -3.29 0.69
CA GLY A 337 -27.27 -3.73 0.43
C GLY A 337 -26.51 -2.84 -0.57
N LEU A 338 -27.01 -1.63 -0.85
CA LEU A 338 -26.25 -0.57 -1.52
C LEU A 338 -25.61 0.30 -0.43
N PRO A 339 -24.27 0.35 -0.31
CA PRO A 339 -23.64 1.22 0.67
C PRO A 339 -23.62 2.66 0.15
N GLY A 340 -23.09 3.60 0.95
CA GLY A 340 -22.53 4.88 0.48
C GLY A 340 -21.40 4.70 -0.56
N ALA A 341 -21.68 4.01 -1.67
CA ALA A 341 -20.77 3.37 -2.61
C ALA A 341 -19.99 4.35 -3.49
N LEU A 342 -20.40 5.62 -3.57
CA LEU A 342 -19.79 6.63 -4.46
C LEU A 342 -18.35 6.82 -4.03
N HIS A 343 -18.20 6.95 -2.73
CA HIS A 343 -16.97 7.22 -2.06
C HIS A 343 -16.18 5.93 -1.81
N GLY A 344 -16.85 4.82 -1.47
CA GLY A 344 -16.21 3.50 -1.37
C GLY A 344 -15.53 3.06 -2.69
N SER A 345 -16.23 3.13 -3.82
CA SER A 345 -15.68 2.77 -5.15
C SER A 345 -14.53 3.69 -5.58
N VAL A 346 -14.61 4.98 -5.26
CA VAL A 346 -13.48 5.91 -5.43
C VAL A 346 -12.30 5.46 -4.55
N GLY A 347 -12.55 5.11 -3.29
CA GLY A 347 -11.52 4.57 -2.39
C GLY A 347 -10.82 3.34 -2.97
N LEU A 348 -11.57 2.42 -3.57
CA LEU A 348 -11.05 1.26 -4.29
C LEU A 348 -10.16 1.64 -5.49
N LEU A 349 -10.57 2.64 -6.27
CA LEU A 349 -9.80 3.11 -7.42
C LEU A 349 -8.47 3.75 -6.98
N TYR A 350 -8.50 4.56 -5.92
CA TYR A 350 -7.28 5.12 -5.32
C TYR A 350 -6.38 4.02 -4.74
N ALA A 351 -6.95 3.00 -4.11
CA ALA A 351 -6.23 1.84 -3.61
C ALA A 351 -5.52 1.06 -4.74
N ALA A 352 -6.22 0.82 -5.85
CA ALA A 352 -5.67 0.17 -7.03
C ALA A 352 -4.53 1.00 -7.65
N ALA A 353 -4.72 2.31 -7.79
CA ALA A 353 -3.70 3.23 -8.30
C ALA A 353 -2.47 3.29 -7.38
N ALA A 354 -2.67 3.38 -6.07
CA ALA A 354 -1.60 3.38 -5.07
C ALA A 354 -0.81 2.06 -5.11
N THR A 355 -1.49 0.93 -5.29
CA THR A 355 -0.87 -0.39 -5.42
C THR A 355 -0.03 -0.49 -6.69
N ALA A 356 -0.55 -0.03 -7.83
CA ALA A 356 0.17 -0.02 -9.10
C ALA A 356 1.44 0.85 -9.03
N ASP A 357 1.35 2.01 -8.40
CA ASP A 357 2.45 2.97 -8.24
C ASP A 357 3.35 2.65 -7.02
N LYS A 358 3.06 1.56 -6.29
CA LYS A 358 3.79 1.11 -5.09
C LYS A 358 3.93 2.20 -4.03
N ILE A 359 2.87 2.99 -3.84
CA ILE A 359 2.86 4.06 -2.85
C ILE A 359 2.52 3.46 -1.49
N THR A 360 3.40 3.64 -0.51
CA THR A 360 3.24 3.10 0.84
C THR A 360 2.97 4.18 1.90
N ASN A 361 2.94 5.45 1.52
CA ASN A 361 2.67 6.54 2.45
C ASN A 361 1.49 7.35 1.93
N VAL A 362 0.51 7.61 2.77
CA VAL A 362 -0.73 8.29 2.37
C VAL A 362 -1.01 9.43 3.33
N ARG A 363 -1.46 10.55 2.77
CA ARG A 363 -2.02 11.66 3.53
C ARG A 363 -3.48 11.84 3.15
N PHE A 364 -4.38 11.67 4.11
CA PHE A 364 -5.77 12.01 3.93
C PHE A 364 -5.97 13.51 4.20
N VAL A 365 -6.87 14.11 3.43
CA VAL A 365 -7.38 15.46 3.68
C VAL A 365 -8.70 15.34 4.43
N SER A 366 -9.03 16.36 5.22
CA SER A 366 -10.19 16.36 6.13
C SER A 366 -11.50 15.95 5.44
N SER A 367 -11.72 16.47 4.24
CA SER A 367 -12.89 16.20 3.42
C SER A 367 -12.99 14.76 2.92
N MET A 368 -11.88 14.03 2.78
CA MET A 368 -11.91 12.60 2.41
C MET A 368 -12.45 11.73 3.54
N LEU A 369 -12.32 12.18 4.79
CA LEU A 369 -12.87 11.45 5.94
C LEU A 369 -14.40 11.57 6.02
N GLU A 370 -14.98 12.59 5.38
CA GLU A 370 -16.44 12.76 5.29
C GLU A 370 -17.06 11.85 4.22
N LEU A 371 -16.23 11.24 3.38
CA LEU A 371 -16.67 10.38 2.29
C LEU A 371 -16.94 8.97 2.84
N GLU A 372 -18.22 8.68 3.05
CA GLU A 372 -18.69 7.39 3.59
C GLU A 372 -18.06 6.19 2.87
N GLY A 373 -17.46 5.26 3.61
CA GLY A 373 -16.81 4.07 3.08
C GLY A 373 -15.53 4.31 2.26
N PHE A 374 -15.14 5.54 1.92
CA PHE A 374 -13.89 5.81 1.17
C PHE A 374 -12.67 5.29 1.93
N VAL A 375 -12.52 5.71 3.18
CA VAL A 375 -11.36 5.36 4.03
C VAL A 375 -11.34 3.85 4.28
N GLU A 376 -12.49 3.27 4.60
CA GLU A 376 -12.63 1.83 4.82
C GLU A 376 -12.18 1.03 3.60
N MET A 377 -12.75 1.32 2.42
CA MET A 377 -12.41 0.61 1.19
C MET A 377 -10.96 0.87 0.77
N PHE A 378 -10.46 2.09 0.89
CA PHE A 378 -9.08 2.41 0.56
C PHE A 378 -8.10 1.64 1.45
N LEU A 379 -8.33 1.58 2.76
CA LEU A 379 -7.44 0.90 3.69
C LEU A 379 -7.54 -0.62 3.57
N HIS A 380 -8.74 -1.15 3.33
CA HIS A 380 -8.96 -2.59 3.20
C HIS A 380 -8.32 -3.17 1.93
N TYR A 381 -8.44 -2.48 0.80
CA TYR A 381 -7.98 -2.96 -0.51
C TYR A 381 -6.69 -2.29 -1.00
N GLY A 382 -6.17 -1.32 -0.25
CA GLY A 382 -4.96 -0.58 -0.55
C GLY A 382 -3.67 -1.40 -0.45
N PRO A 383 -2.54 -0.82 -0.87
CA PRO A 383 -1.24 -1.44 -0.66
C PRO A 383 -0.89 -1.50 0.82
N HIS A 384 0.13 -2.29 1.18
CA HIS A 384 0.69 -2.32 2.53
C HIS A 384 1.26 -0.94 2.92
N LEU A 385 0.45 -0.15 3.63
CA LEU A 385 0.81 1.19 4.05
C LEU A 385 1.83 1.13 5.18
N ARG A 386 2.87 1.95 5.06
CA ARG A 386 3.88 2.21 6.09
C ARG A 386 3.57 3.46 6.90
N SER A 387 2.89 4.43 6.30
CA SER A 387 2.55 5.69 6.96
C SER A 387 1.18 6.18 6.54
N ILE A 388 0.38 6.54 7.54
CA ILE A 388 -0.87 7.28 7.35
C ILE A 388 -0.74 8.61 8.08
N SER A 389 -1.09 9.70 7.39
CA SER A 389 -1.20 11.02 7.96
C SER A 389 -2.64 11.52 7.82
N LEU A 390 -3.26 11.80 8.96
CA LEU A 390 -4.51 12.55 9.10
C LEU A 390 -4.22 14.00 9.50
N SER A 391 -2.98 14.46 9.31
CA SER A 391 -2.52 15.75 9.82
C SER A 391 -3.33 16.93 9.26
N GLY A 392 -3.94 17.69 10.17
CA GLY A 392 -4.79 18.82 9.86
C GLY A 392 -6.26 18.46 9.61
N CYS A 393 -6.69 17.22 9.86
CA CYS A 393 -8.09 16.79 9.77
C CYS A 393 -8.89 17.20 11.03
N HIS A 394 -8.84 18.49 11.38
CA HIS A 394 -9.44 19.06 12.59
C HIS A 394 -10.93 18.70 12.70
N GLU A 395 -11.36 18.19 13.87
CA GLU A 395 -12.74 17.80 14.20
C GLU A 395 -13.34 16.65 13.36
N LYS A 396 -12.59 16.07 12.40
CA LYS A 396 -13.06 14.95 11.58
C LYS A 396 -12.50 13.60 11.99
N VAL A 397 -11.49 13.59 12.86
CA VAL A 397 -10.94 12.36 13.41
C VAL A 397 -11.68 12.02 14.70
N ASP A 398 -12.64 11.11 14.60
CA ASP A 398 -13.40 10.54 15.71
C ASP A 398 -12.95 9.10 16.02
N GLU A 399 -13.68 8.44 16.94
CA GLU A 399 -13.39 7.08 17.37
C GLU A 399 -13.53 6.07 16.22
N GLU A 400 -14.55 6.22 15.39
CA GLU A 400 -14.79 5.37 14.22
C GLU A 400 -13.65 5.49 13.20
N THR A 401 -13.24 6.72 12.88
CA THR A 401 -12.11 6.99 11.98
C THR A 401 -10.82 6.32 12.48
N LEU A 402 -10.57 6.37 13.80
CA LEU A 402 -9.41 5.70 14.39
C LEU A 402 -9.50 4.18 14.26
N TYR A 403 -10.67 3.58 14.52
CA TYR A 403 -10.85 2.14 14.34
C TYR A 403 -10.67 1.69 12.90
N LEU A 404 -11.06 2.50 11.92
CA LEU A 404 -10.76 2.22 10.51
C LEU A 404 -9.27 2.14 10.22
N MET A 405 -8.40 2.85 10.98
CA MET A 405 -6.94 2.77 10.78
C MET A 405 -6.39 1.37 11.03
N ALA A 406 -7.07 0.52 11.83
CA ALA A 406 -6.68 -0.87 12.03
C ALA A 406 -6.69 -1.68 10.73
N LEU A 407 -7.51 -1.28 9.74
CA LEU A 407 -7.58 -1.93 8.43
C LEU A 407 -6.28 -1.78 7.62
N ALA A 408 -5.43 -0.79 7.95
CA ALA A 408 -4.12 -0.63 7.31
C ALA A 408 -3.16 -1.81 7.60
N GLY A 409 -3.46 -2.62 8.62
CA GLY A 409 -2.74 -3.84 8.94
C GLY A 409 -1.36 -3.61 9.58
N ASP A 410 -0.60 -4.70 9.66
CA ASP A 410 0.66 -4.77 10.40
C ASP A 410 1.86 -4.12 9.68
N SER A 411 1.72 -3.68 8.43
CA SER A 411 2.80 -2.98 7.71
C SER A 411 3.00 -1.55 8.20
N MET A 412 2.04 -0.98 8.94
CA MET A 412 2.06 0.42 9.34
C MET A 412 3.11 0.69 10.43
N LEU A 413 3.94 1.70 10.19
CA LEU A 413 5.03 2.13 11.08
C LEU A 413 4.80 3.50 11.70
N THR A 414 4.06 4.37 11.00
CA THR A 414 3.85 5.76 11.39
C THR A 414 2.38 6.13 11.27
N LEU A 415 1.81 6.66 12.35
CA LEU A 415 0.50 7.24 12.40
C LEU A 415 0.63 8.71 12.81
N ASP A 416 0.27 9.63 11.92
CA ASP A 416 0.34 11.07 12.16
C ASP A 416 -1.07 11.63 12.32
N LEU A 417 -1.43 12.01 13.55
CA LEU A 417 -2.68 12.63 13.95
C LEU A 417 -2.44 14.06 14.45
N SER A 418 -1.42 14.74 13.92
CA SER A 418 -1.12 16.12 14.31
C SER A 418 -2.20 17.10 13.85
N ASP A 419 -2.52 18.10 14.67
CA ASP A 419 -3.48 19.16 14.37
C ASP A 419 -4.90 18.64 14.01
N CYS A 420 -5.33 17.54 14.65
CA CYS A 420 -6.65 16.92 14.42
C CYS A 420 -7.74 17.41 15.40
N GLY A 421 -7.40 18.26 16.37
CA GLY A 421 -8.36 18.74 17.39
C GLY A 421 -8.71 17.69 18.45
N LEU A 422 -7.87 16.68 18.64
CA LEU A 422 -8.10 15.57 19.56
C LEU A 422 -8.10 16.05 21.03
N THR A 423 -9.03 15.55 21.84
CA THR A 423 -9.15 15.84 23.28
C THR A 423 -8.81 14.62 24.14
N GLY A 424 -8.85 14.77 25.46
CA GLY A 424 -8.57 13.66 26.39
C GLY A 424 -9.53 12.47 26.31
N ASP A 425 -10.68 12.61 25.63
CA ASP A 425 -11.71 11.57 25.52
C ASP A 425 -11.35 10.51 24.47
N ILE A 426 -10.59 10.89 23.43
CA ILE A 426 -10.21 9.99 22.34
C ILE A 426 -9.00 9.10 22.67
N VAL A 427 -8.35 9.33 23.82
CA VAL A 427 -7.14 8.61 24.24
C VAL A 427 -7.35 7.10 24.23
N GLU A 428 -8.51 6.62 24.68
CA GLU A 428 -8.80 5.19 24.71
C GLU A 428 -8.92 4.60 23.29
N ALA A 429 -9.63 5.29 22.38
CA ALA A 429 -9.75 4.89 20.98
C ALA A 429 -8.38 4.83 20.29
N VAL A 430 -7.49 5.80 20.54
CA VAL A 430 -6.11 5.80 20.02
C VAL A 430 -5.34 4.57 20.52
N VAL A 431 -5.42 4.25 21.81
CA VAL A 431 -4.71 3.08 22.37
C VAL A 431 -5.27 1.78 21.81
N ASN A 432 -6.59 1.65 21.71
CA ASN A 432 -7.24 0.46 21.15
C ASN A 432 -6.85 0.25 19.69
N THR A 433 -6.86 1.32 18.89
CA THR A 433 -6.39 1.31 17.51
C THR A 433 -4.94 0.83 17.40
N LEU A 434 -4.06 1.31 18.28
CA LEU A 434 -2.64 0.93 18.27
C LEU A 434 -2.37 -0.52 18.72
N LYS A 435 -3.29 -1.17 19.44
CA LYS A 435 -3.17 -2.61 19.74
C LYS A 435 -3.29 -3.46 18.48
N GLU A 436 -4.22 -3.08 17.60
CA GLU A 436 -4.43 -3.74 16.30
C GLU A 436 -3.30 -3.42 15.31
N LEU A 437 -2.44 -2.46 15.65
CA LEU A 437 -1.34 -1.96 14.83
C LEU A 437 0.02 -2.13 15.54
N PRO A 438 0.44 -3.37 15.85
CA PRO A 438 1.58 -3.65 16.75
C PRO A 438 2.94 -3.14 16.25
N ASN A 439 3.03 -2.86 14.93
CA ASN A 439 4.24 -2.39 14.29
C ASN A 439 4.36 -0.87 14.21
N VAL A 440 3.32 -0.12 14.59
CA VAL A 440 3.39 1.34 14.66
C VAL A 440 4.42 1.74 15.71
N LYS A 441 5.50 2.39 15.27
CA LYS A 441 6.60 2.85 16.13
C LYS A 441 6.59 4.35 16.33
N ASN A 442 5.91 5.09 15.46
CA ASN A 442 5.88 6.53 15.47
C ASN A 442 4.44 7.02 15.53
N LEU A 443 4.11 7.77 16.58
CA LEU A 443 2.82 8.40 16.78
C LEU A 443 3.02 9.91 16.93
N ASP A 444 2.46 10.68 16.01
CA ASP A 444 2.46 12.14 16.09
C ASP A 444 1.09 12.64 16.55
N LEU A 445 1.04 13.24 17.74
CA LEU A 445 -0.16 13.85 18.35
C LEU A 445 0.06 15.35 18.57
N ALA A 446 1.00 15.99 17.86
CA ALA A 446 1.28 17.41 18.03
C ALA A 446 0.04 18.28 17.69
N GLY A 447 -0.08 19.45 18.32
CA GLY A 447 -1.10 20.45 17.96
C GLY A 447 -2.54 20.04 18.26
N ASN A 448 -2.75 19.11 19.19
CA ASN A 448 -4.08 18.71 19.66
C ASN A 448 -4.43 19.42 20.99
N ALA A 449 -5.60 19.10 21.55
CA ALA A 449 -6.10 19.62 22.82
C ALA A 449 -5.91 18.61 23.97
N LEU A 450 -4.82 17.83 23.95
CA LEU A 450 -4.52 16.87 25.00
C LEU A 450 -3.91 17.58 26.21
N ASP A 451 -4.65 17.64 27.31
CA ASP A 451 -4.10 18.17 28.55
C ASP A 451 -3.05 17.23 29.17
N ALA A 452 -2.35 17.71 30.21
CA ALA A 452 -1.33 16.92 30.89
C ALA A 452 -1.86 15.56 31.39
N GLN A 453 -3.12 15.50 31.86
CA GLN A 453 -3.71 14.27 32.38
C GLN A 453 -4.01 13.28 31.27
N ALA A 454 -4.51 13.74 30.12
CA ALA A 454 -4.73 12.93 28.93
C ALA A 454 -3.41 12.31 28.44
N CYS A 455 -2.32 13.08 28.38
CA CYS A 455 -1.01 12.57 27.99
C CYS A 455 -0.46 11.54 28.99
N ILE A 456 -0.62 11.76 30.30
CA ILE A 456 -0.23 10.78 31.33
C ILE A 456 -1.05 9.49 31.17
N ARG A 457 -2.37 9.60 31.00
CA ARG A 457 -3.24 8.45 30.74
C ARG A 457 -2.80 7.67 29.51
N LEU A 458 -2.53 8.36 28.40
CA LEU A 458 -2.06 7.75 27.16
C LEU A 458 -0.78 6.92 27.37
N VAL A 459 0.25 7.52 27.99
CA VAL A 459 1.52 6.82 28.25
C VAL A 459 1.32 5.64 29.21
N LYS A 460 0.48 5.81 30.24
CA LYS A 460 0.16 4.73 31.18
C LYS A 460 -0.56 3.57 30.47
N SER A 461 -1.51 3.88 29.60
CA SER A 461 -2.21 2.87 28.80
C SER A 461 -1.27 2.15 27.84
N PHE A 462 -0.28 2.82 27.22
CA PHE A 462 0.76 2.15 26.45
C PHE A 462 1.56 1.15 27.30
N SER A 463 1.86 1.50 28.55
CA SER A 463 2.55 0.64 29.49
C SER A 463 1.72 -0.56 29.93
N GLU A 464 0.46 -0.35 30.29
CA GLU A 464 -0.45 -1.40 30.78
C GLU A 464 -0.84 -2.37 29.66
N GLN A 465 -1.06 -1.85 28.45
CA GLN A 465 -1.59 -2.61 27.32
C GLN A 465 -0.49 -3.07 26.34
N ARG A 466 0.78 -2.86 26.68
CA ARG A 466 1.97 -3.29 25.92
C ARG A 466 2.02 -2.74 24.49
N VAL A 467 1.64 -1.48 24.31
CA VAL A 467 1.78 -0.79 23.03
C VAL A 467 3.19 -0.23 22.90
N ASP A 468 3.95 -0.69 21.89
CA ASP A 468 5.38 -0.40 21.72
C ASP A 468 5.64 0.79 20.78
N ILE A 469 5.36 2.00 21.28
CA ILE A 469 5.69 3.26 20.59
C ILE A 469 7.13 3.69 20.89
N VAL A 470 7.93 3.91 19.85
CA VAL A 470 9.32 4.37 19.94
C VAL A 470 9.42 5.88 19.96
N ASN A 471 8.60 6.55 19.16
CA ASN A 471 8.55 8.00 19.07
C ASN A 471 7.11 8.47 19.27
N LEU A 472 6.89 9.24 20.33
CA LEU A 472 5.63 9.89 20.66
C LEU A 472 5.86 11.40 20.65
N ARG A 473 5.17 12.11 19.76
CA ARG A 473 5.26 13.57 19.67
C ARG A 473 4.01 14.22 20.24
N LEU A 474 4.20 15.16 21.17
CA LEU A 474 3.13 15.85 21.91
C LEU A 474 3.27 17.38 21.88
N ASP A 475 4.09 17.92 20.98
CA ASP A 475 4.34 19.36 20.89
C ASP A 475 3.03 20.14 20.69
N SER A 476 2.97 21.40 21.14
CA SER A 476 1.81 22.28 20.95
C SER A 476 0.48 21.80 21.58
N ASN A 477 0.51 20.82 22.48
CA ASN A 477 -0.63 20.46 23.34
C ASN A 477 -0.66 21.31 24.63
N PRO A 478 -1.83 21.46 25.30
CA PRO A 478 -1.96 22.19 26.56
C PRO A 478 -1.41 21.40 27.78
N LEU A 479 -0.12 21.07 27.75
CA LEU A 479 0.57 20.17 28.69
C LEU A 479 0.80 20.74 30.11
N ALA A 480 0.31 21.95 30.41
CA ALA A 480 0.53 22.66 31.67
C ALA A 480 2.03 22.71 32.07
N ASN A 481 2.36 22.47 33.34
CA ASN A 481 3.74 22.50 33.84
C ASN A 481 4.56 21.29 33.30
N PRO A 482 5.58 21.51 32.44
CA PRO A 482 6.35 20.44 31.82
C PRO A 482 7.10 19.54 32.83
N ASP A 483 7.51 20.07 33.98
CA ASP A 483 8.25 19.31 34.98
C ASP A 483 7.36 18.25 35.65
N VAL A 484 6.10 18.60 35.91
CA VAL A 484 5.11 17.67 36.48
C VAL A 484 4.82 16.56 35.47
N LEU A 485 4.52 16.93 34.22
CA LEU A 485 4.28 15.96 33.16
C LEU A 485 5.48 15.02 32.98
N ARG A 486 6.70 15.57 32.94
CA ARG A 486 7.92 14.78 32.79
C ARG A 486 8.11 13.77 33.93
N ASN A 487 7.84 14.17 35.17
CA ASN A 487 7.97 13.29 36.33
C ASN A 487 6.92 12.15 36.31
N GLU A 488 5.67 12.47 35.98
CA GLU A 488 4.59 11.49 35.88
C GLU A 488 4.78 10.52 34.71
N VAL A 489 5.20 11.01 33.54
CA VAL A 489 5.57 10.18 32.39
C VAL A 489 6.76 9.29 32.73
N ALA A 490 7.78 9.82 33.41
CA ALA A 490 8.91 9.02 33.87
C ALA A 490 8.48 7.93 34.86
N ALA A 491 7.54 8.23 35.77
CA ALA A 491 6.98 7.23 36.69
C ALA A 491 6.18 6.14 35.96
N ALA A 492 5.34 6.50 34.99
CA ALA A 492 4.57 5.55 34.19
C ALA A 492 5.49 4.65 33.32
N LEU A 493 6.56 5.23 32.75
CA LEU A 493 7.57 4.47 32.01
C LEU A 493 8.46 3.63 32.94
N ALA A 494 8.75 4.09 34.16
CA ALA A 494 9.46 3.29 35.15
C ALA A 494 8.62 2.08 35.59
N GLN A 495 7.32 2.27 35.83
CA GLN A 495 6.37 1.18 36.12
C GLN A 495 6.32 0.16 34.97
N ARG A 496 6.35 0.62 33.71
CA ARG A 496 6.52 -0.25 32.54
C ARG A 496 7.87 -0.94 32.54
N GLY A 497 8.93 -0.21 32.83
CA GLY A 497 10.29 -0.74 32.94
C GLY A 497 10.32 -1.90 33.91
N GLU A 498 9.79 -1.72 35.12
CA GLU A 498 9.64 -2.74 36.16
C GLU A 498 8.77 -3.93 35.69
N SER A 499 7.71 -3.68 34.91
CA SER A 499 6.83 -4.74 34.39
C SER A 499 7.40 -5.48 33.18
N VAL A 500 8.26 -4.83 32.38
CA VAL A 500 8.86 -5.37 31.15
C VAL A 500 10.20 -6.06 31.46
N ILE A 501 10.98 -5.57 32.43
CA ILE A 501 12.21 -6.22 32.91
C ILE A 501 12.54 -5.75 34.33
N ALA A 502 12.95 -6.66 35.20
CA ALA A 502 14.07 -6.33 36.08
C ALA A 502 15.26 -5.79 35.22
N GLY A 503 15.44 -4.45 35.08
CA GLY A 503 16.76 -3.87 34.72
C GLY A 503 16.93 -2.90 33.52
N GLY A 504 15.89 -2.28 32.95
CA GLY A 504 16.07 -1.21 31.92
C GLY A 504 16.37 0.18 32.53
N ASP A 505 16.99 1.10 31.75
CA ASP A 505 17.34 2.46 32.21
C ASP A 505 16.61 3.57 31.43
N LEU A 506 16.17 4.63 32.13
CA LEU A 506 15.70 5.88 31.53
C LEU A 506 16.88 6.84 31.30
N VAL A 507 17.06 7.30 30.06
CA VAL A 507 18.11 8.25 29.69
C VAL A 507 17.48 9.61 29.41
N PHE A 508 17.88 10.61 30.19
CA PHE A 508 17.52 12.01 29.97
C PHE A 508 18.58 12.69 29.11
N HIS A 509 18.20 13.20 27.94
CA HIS A 509 19.09 13.97 27.10
C HIS A 509 19.17 15.41 27.63
N LEU A 510 20.31 15.79 28.21
CA LEU A 510 20.54 17.15 28.70
C LEU A 510 20.57 18.14 27.52
N GLY A 511 19.54 18.97 27.40
CA GLY A 511 19.43 20.06 26.42
C GLY A 511 18.36 19.87 25.35
N GLU A 512 17.72 18.71 25.28
CA GLU A 512 16.58 18.42 24.43
C GLU A 512 15.45 17.90 25.32
N THR A 513 14.21 18.30 25.09
CA THR A 513 13.03 18.00 25.91
C THR A 513 12.60 16.52 25.88
N GLY A 514 13.49 15.59 25.51
CA GLY A 514 13.21 14.17 25.30
C GLY A 514 13.63 13.26 26.46
N VAL A 515 12.80 12.25 26.74
CA VAL A 515 13.10 11.11 27.62
C VAL A 515 13.13 9.85 26.76
N ARG A 516 14.18 9.03 26.85
CA ARG A 516 14.28 7.76 26.12
C ARG A 516 14.42 6.59 27.07
N TRP A 517 13.59 5.57 26.90
CA TRP A 517 13.75 4.29 27.59
C TRP A 517 14.69 3.36 26.81
N CYS A 518 15.62 2.72 27.51
CA CYS A 518 16.57 1.77 26.95
C CYS A 518 16.43 0.42 27.68
N ALA A 519 16.02 -0.62 26.95
CA ALA A 519 15.91 -1.98 27.49
C ALA A 519 17.25 -2.49 28.05
N ALA A 520 17.19 -3.25 29.15
CA ALA A 520 18.33 -4.03 29.63
C ALA A 520 18.75 -5.03 28.54
N PRO A 521 20.05 -5.14 28.20
CA PRO A 521 20.49 -6.22 27.33
C PRO A 521 20.23 -7.58 28.03
N ARG A 522 19.78 -8.59 27.28
CA ARG A 522 19.53 -9.93 27.81
C ARG A 522 20.82 -10.55 28.36
N GLU A 523 20.71 -11.29 29.45
CA GLU A 523 21.84 -11.99 30.06
C GLU A 523 22.60 -12.86 29.04
N GLY A 524 23.93 -12.77 29.04
CA GLY A 524 24.84 -13.51 28.16
C GLY A 524 25.10 -12.88 26.79
N GLN A 525 24.42 -11.78 26.42
CA GLN A 525 24.69 -11.09 25.15
C GLN A 525 25.95 -10.22 25.21
N LEU A 526 26.61 -10.06 24.06
CA LEU A 526 27.79 -9.19 23.91
C LEU A 526 27.51 -7.77 24.41
N ALA A 527 26.29 -7.26 24.23
CA ALA A 527 25.86 -5.95 24.71
C ALA A 527 25.87 -5.83 26.25
N GLN A 528 25.57 -6.91 26.99
CA GLN A 528 25.67 -6.93 28.45
C GLN A 528 27.15 -6.93 28.88
N ARG A 529 27.98 -7.80 28.29
CA ARG A 529 29.43 -7.82 28.56
C ARG A 529 30.09 -6.48 28.26
N LEU A 530 29.74 -5.83 27.15
CA LEU A 530 30.24 -4.49 26.82
C LEU A 530 29.83 -3.43 27.85
N ARG A 531 28.65 -3.58 28.49
CA ARG A 531 28.16 -2.68 29.55
C ARG A 531 28.85 -2.95 30.90
N GLU A 532 29.04 -4.22 31.23
CA GLU A 532 29.63 -4.70 32.49
C GLU A 532 31.16 -4.58 32.52
N ASP A 533 31.83 -4.77 31.38
CA ASP A 533 33.28 -4.64 31.23
C ASP A 533 33.76 -3.17 31.20
N GLY A 534 32.86 -2.21 31.46
CA GLY A 534 33.19 -0.78 31.48
C GLY A 534 33.65 -0.24 30.12
N ALA A 535 33.40 -0.97 29.03
CA ALA A 535 33.62 -0.44 27.69
C ALA A 535 32.56 0.63 27.45
N ASP A 536 33.02 1.85 27.18
CA ASP A 536 32.19 2.97 26.72
C ASP A 536 31.12 2.43 25.76
N VAL A 537 29.88 2.36 26.26
CA VAL A 537 28.69 1.97 25.51
C VAL A 537 28.75 2.68 24.16
N ILE A 538 28.30 2.02 23.09
CA ILE A 538 28.02 2.67 21.81
C ILE A 538 26.93 3.73 22.08
N ARG A 539 27.37 4.89 22.56
CA ARG A 539 26.60 6.13 22.57
C ARG A 539 26.24 6.34 21.11
N THR A 540 25.01 6.80 20.85
CA THR A 540 24.75 7.63 19.68
C THR A 540 25.89 8.65 19.64
N SER A 541 26.89 8.38 18.79
CA SER A 541 28.19 9.01 18.97
C SER A 541 27.93 10.48 18.78
N SER A 542 28.13 11.27 19.84
CA SER A 542 27.97 12.70 19.72
C SER A 542 28.86 13.15 18.55
N ILE A 543 28.44 14.14 17.77
CA ILE A 543 29.24 14.57 16.61
C ILE A 543 30.69 14.93 17.04
N LYS A 544 30.87 15.34 18.31
CA LYS A 544 32.16 15.49 19.00
C LYS A 544 32.97 14.19 19.15
N GLU A 545 32.34 13.09 19.52
CA GLU A 545 32.96 11.76 19.60
C GLU A 545 33.33 11.23 18.21
N ILE A 546 32.51 11.49 17.17
CA ILE A 546 32.85 11.17 15.78
C ILE A 546 34.10 11.95 15.34
N GLU A 547 34.18 13.26 15.63
CA GLU A 547 35.35 14.08 15.33
C GLU A 547 36.61 13.60 16.08
N ARG A 548 36.47 13.24 17.36
CA ARG A 548 37.55 12.67 18.17
C ARG A 548 38.02 11.31 17.63
N ALA A 549 37.09 10.43 17.25
CA ALA A 549 37.39 9.10 16.72
C ALA A 549 38.09 9.18 15.35
N ILE A 550 37.70 10.12 14.48
CA ILE A 550 38.41 10.41 13.23
C ILE A 550 39.85 10.82 13.53
N GLY A 551 40.06 11.76 14.45
CA GLY A 551 41.40 12.22 14.83
C GLY A 551 42.28 11.12 15.46
N GLN A 552 41.70 10.29 16.32
CA GLN A 552 42.41 9.14 16.90
C GLN A 552 42.80 8.10 15.84
N ARG A 553 41.90 7.79 14.90
CA ARG A 553 42.20 6.88 13.78
C ARG A 553 43.30 7.43 12.88
N GLU A 554 43.28 8.72 12.57
CA GLU A 554 44.35 9.36 11.80
C GLU A 554 45.71 9.26 12.51
N GLN A 555 45.75 9.44 13.83
CA GLN A 555 46.97 9.27 14.63
C GLN A 555 47.45 7.81 14.64
N ILE A 556 46.52 6.84 14.80
CA ILE A 556 46.84 5.41 14.78
C ILE A 556 47.39 5.01 13.42
N TRP A 557 46.79 5.47 12.32
CA TRP A 557 47.27 5.17 10.97
C TRP A 557 48.61 5.83 10.65
N ALA A 558 48.84 7.06 11.13
CA ALA A 558 50.14 7.71 11.02
C ALA A 558 51.23 6.94 11.79
N LYS A 559 50.89 6.40 12.96
CA LYS A 559 51.78 5.52 13.73
C LYS A 559 52.04 4.20 13.00
N TYR A 560 51.00 3.56 12.48
CA TYR A 560 51.08 2.32 11.70
C TYR A 560 51.96 2.48 10.45
N GLU A 561 51.79 3.58 9.70
CA GLU A 561 52.59 3.88 8.51
C GLU A 561 54.08 4.09 8.81
N LYS A 562 54.38 4.59 10.03
CA LYS A 562 55.75 4.85 10.48
C LYS A 562 56.43 3.62 11.09
N GLU A 563 55.69 2.81 11.83
CA GLU A 563 56.24 1.76 12.70
C GLU A 563 56.09 0.35 12.13
N ASP A 564 55.10 0.08 11.30
CA ASP A 564 54.83 -1.26 10.78
C ASP A 564 55.36 -1.42 9.35
N TRP A 565 56.23 -2.41 9.13
CA TRP A 565 56.78 -2.73 7.81
C TRP A 565 55.69 -3.21 6.82
N ALA A 566 54.60 -3.80 7.31
CA ALA A 566 53.47 -4.24 6.48
C ALA A 566 52.76 -3.05 5.82
N SER A 567 52.80 -1.86 6.45
CA SER A 567 52.27 -0.62 5.88
C SER A 567 53.02 -0.15 4.63
N GLN A 568 54.29 -0.55 4.48
CA GLN A 568 55.14 -0.20 3.35
C GLN A 568 54.90 -1.08 2.12
N SER A 569 54.24 -2.22 2.30
CA SER A 569 53.82 -3.11 1.21
C SER A 569 52.76 -2.44 0.31
N SER A 570 52.61 -2.94 -0.92
CA SER A 570 51.56 -2.45 -1.84
C SER A 570 50.15 -2.62 -1.27
N GLY A 571 49.89 -3.74 -0.58
CA GLY A 571 48.62 -4.01 0.09
C GLY A 571 48.37 -3.07 1.28
N GLY A 572 49.40 -2.82 2.10
CA GLY A 572 49.32 -1.89 3.23
C GLY A 572 49.03 -0.45 2.81
N LYS A 573 49.69 0.03 1.75
CA LYS A 573 49.46 1.36 1.17
C LYS A 573 48.04 1.51 0.63
N GLU A 574 47.53 0.52 -0.08
CA GLU A 574 46.17 0.57 -0.65
C GLU A 574 45.10 0.48 0.44
N TRP A 575 45.34 -0.28 1.51
CA TRP A 575 44.47 -0.31 2.68
C TRP A 575 44.43 1.07 3.40
N LEU A 576 45.59 1.67 3.67
CA LEU A 576 45.69 3.01 4.28
C LEU A 576 44.98 4.07 3.44
N LYS A 577 45.12 4.01 2.11
CA LYS A 577 44.43 4.91 1.18
C LYS A 577 42.91 4.79 1.28
N ARG A 578 42.37 3.57 1.31
CA ARG A 578 40.92 3.32 1.48
C ARG A 578 40.41 3.84 2.82
N MET A 579 41.16 3.64 3.89
CA MET A 579 40.80 4.11 5.23
C MET A 579 40.79 5.65 5.33
N ARG A 580 41.80 6.31 4.76
CA ARG A 580 41.85 7.78 4.65
C ARG A 580 40.69 8.33 3.83
N LEU A 581 40.35 7.69 2.70
CA LEU A 581 39.22 8.09 1.87
C LEU A 581 37.89 7.96 2.63
N HIS A 582 37.71 6.89 3.41
CA HIS A 582 36.55 6.72 4.26
C HIS A 582 36.42 7.83 5.31
N ASN A 583 37.50 8.12 6.06
CA ASN A 583 37.51 9.24 7.02
C ASN A 583 37.23 10.58 6.34
N SER A 584 37.83 10.81 5.16
CA SER A 584 37.59 12.03 4.37
C SER A 584 36.11 12.21 4.01
N ARG A 585 35.42 11.14 3.59
CA ARG A 585 33.97 11.17 3.28
C ARG A 585 33.13 11.51 4.51
N VAL A 586 33.42 10.87 5.65
CA VAL A 586 32.72 11.20 6.92
C VAL A 586 32.98 12.65 7.31
N ASN A 587 34.24 13.10 7.20
CA ASN A 587 34.69 14.43 7.59
C ASN A 587 34.12 15.55 6.69
N THR A 588 33.85 15.24 5.42
CA THR A 588 33.26 16.15 4.42
C THR A 588 31.74 16.04 4.31
N SER A 589 31.12 15.13 5.07
CA SER A 589 29.67 14.97 5.13
C SER A 589 28.97 16.27 5.50
N ARG A 590 27.74 16.45 5.00
CA ARG A 590 26.92 17.64 5.26
C ARG A 590 26.73 17.88 6.76
N MET A 591 26.56 16.81 7.53
CA MET A 591 26.38 16.85 8.99
C MET A 591 27.63 17.40 9.71
N MET A 592 28.84 16.93 9.37
CA MET A 592 30.09 17.43 9.95
C MET A 592 30.35 18.90 9.60
N LYS A 593 29.97 19.33 8.39
CA LYS A 593 30.07 20.75 7.97
C LYS A 593 29.14 21.66 8.80
N LEU A 594 27.90 21.23 9.03
CA LEU A 594 26.94 21.97 9.87
C LEU A 594 27.44 22.11 11.30
N PHE A 595 27.90 21.00 11.91
CA PHE A 595 28.45 21.01 13.25
C PHE A 595 29.65 21.94 13.42
N ARG A 596 30.59 21.93 12.46
CA ARG A 596 31.75 22.85 12.48
C ARG A 596 31.33 24.31 12.40
N ARG A 597 30.36 24.62 11.52
CA ARG A 597 29.82 25.98 11.37
C ARG A 597 29.22 26.46 12.70
N GLU A 598 28.41 25.62 13.34
CA GLU A 598 27.82 25.92 14.65
C GLU A 598 28.89 26.11 15.73
N ARG A 599 29.89 25.24 15.79
CA ARG A 599 31.01 25.34 16.74
C ARG A 599 31.80 26.64 16.55
N THR A 600 32.09 27.03 15.30
CA THR A 600 32.74 28.30 14.99
C THR A 600 31.87 29.49 15.42
N GLN A 601 30.55 29.44 15.18
CA GLN A 601 29.62 30.48 15.64
C GLN A 601 29.64 30.62 17.16
N ARG A 602 29.54 29.51 17.92
CA ARG A 602 29.61 29.53 19.39
C ARG A 602 30.97 30.05 19.90
N THR A 603 32.06 29.66 19.27
CA THR A 603 33.40 30.13 19.66
C THR A 603 33.56 31.63 19.39
N ASN A 604 33.00 32.13 18.30
CA ASN A 604 32.99 33.56 17.97
C ASN A 604 32.10 34.37 18.93
N MET A 605 30.96 33.82 19.36
CA MET A 605 30.12 34.45 20.40
C MET A 605 30.88 34.55 21.73
N ILE A 606 31.50 33.46 22.17
CA ILE A 606 32.27 33.44 23.44
C ILE A 606 33.49 34.38 23.38
N ARG A 607 34.12 34.56 22.21
CA ARG A 607 35.19 35.56 22.03
C ARG A 607 34.65 36.99 21.99
N GLY A 608 33.53 37.23 21.31
CA GLY A 608 32.88 38.54 21.25
C GLY A 608 32.49 39.08 22.63
N ASP A 609 32.03 38.20 23.53
CA ASP A 609 31.72 38.55 24.92
C ASP A 609 32.98 38.87 25.76
N LYS A 610 34.15 38.32 25.38
CA LYS A 610 35.42 38.59 26.08
C LYS A 610 36.12 39.84 25.61
N ASP A 611 35.88 40.25 24.36
CA ASP A 611 36.51 41.43 23.76
C ASP A 611 35.75 42.74 24.07
N GLY A 612 34.72 42.69 24.92
CA GLY A 612 34.04 43.89 25.44
C GLY A 612 33.41 44.75 24.33
N ILE A 613 32.98 44.14 23.24
CA ILE A 613 32.34 44.86 22.13
C ILE A 613 30.88 45.09 22.51
N ASP A 614 30.55 46.36 22.73
CA ASP A 614 29.20 46.87 22.97
C ASP A 614 28.20 46.29 21.94
N PRO A 615 27.27 45.40 22.35
CA PRO A 615 26.37 44.69 21.45
C PRO A 615 25.39 45.63 20.72
N GLY A 616 25.33 46.92 21.11
CA GLY A 616 24.52 47.93 20.44
C GLY A 616 25.05 48.44 19.09
N LYS A 617 26.31 48.17 18.71
CA LYS A 617 26.92 48.71 17.47
C LYS A 617 27.11 47.71 16.32
N VAL A 618 27.05 46.40 16.56
CA VAL A 618 27.41 45.38 15.54
C VAL A 618 26.18 44.87 14.76
N THR A 619 24.98 44.97 15.31
CA THR A 619 23.75 44.46 14.68
C THR A 619 23.20 45.37 13.58
N LYS A 620 23.40 46.69 13.66
CA LYS A 620 22.95 47.62 12.59
C LYS A 620 23.78 47.52 11.31
N THR A 621 25.10 47.48 11.41
CA THR A 621 26.01 47.53 10.25
C THR A 621 26.04 46.24 9.43
N ARG A 622 25.58 45.11 9.99
CA ARG A 622 25.60 43.81 9.30
C ARG A 622 24.30 43.52 8.56
N VAL A 623 23.14 43.93 9.11
CA VAL A 623 21.84 43.81 8.44
C VAL A 623 21.78 44.74 7.22
N GLU A 624 22.27 45.99 7.35
CA GLU A 624 22.30 46.95 6.24
C GLU A 624 23.23 46.51 5.08
N LYS A 625 24.28 45.74 5.38
CA LYS A 625 25.22 45.23 4.35
C LYS A 625 24.70 43.99 3.63
N ASP A 626 24.05 43.08 4.35
CA ASP A 626 23.47 41.87 3.75
C ASP A 626 22.20 42.21 2.93
N GLU A 627 21.44 43.25 3.29
CA GLU A 627 20.33 43.78 2.47
C GLU A 627 20.82 44.49 1.20
N ALA A 628 21.93 45.25 1.27
CA ALA A 628 22.52 45.90 0.11
C ALA A 628 23.09 44.90 -0.92
N ASP A 629 23.75 43.84 -0.45
CA ASP A 629 24.27 42.76 -1.32
C ASP A 629 23.16 41.88 -1.92
N HIS A 630 21.99 41.81 -1.27
CA HIS A 630 20.83 41.09 -1.80
C HIS A 630 20.07 41.93 -2.85
N MET A 631 19.97 43.25 -2.67
CA MET A 631 19.36 44.17 -3.64
C MET A 631 20.21 44.30 -4.91
N ALA A 632 21.54 44.22 -4.81
CA ALA A 632 22.45 44.29 -5.97
C ALA A 632 22.36 43.07 -6.92
N LYS A 633 21.72 41.96 -6.51
CA LYS A 633 21.59 40.73 -7.31
C LYS A 633 20.27 40.58 -8.07
N ILE A 634 19.32 41.51 -7.92
CA ILE A 634 17.95 41.39 -8.46
C ILE A 634 17.74 42.16 -9.79
N HIS A 635 18.77 42.76 -10.39
CA HIS A 635 18.69 43.31 -11.74
C HIS A 635 19.56 42.56 -12.76
N PRO A 636 18.99 41.67 -13.59
CA PRO A 636 19.64 41.25 -14.81
C PRO A 636 19.35 42.25 -15.94
N ASN A 637 20.42 42.60 -16.66
CA ASN A 637 20.47 43.30 -17.95
C ASN A 637 19.25 43.02 -18.84
N ARG A 638 18.53 44.09 -19.19
CA ARG A 638 17.67 44.17 -20.36
C ARG A 638 18.32 45.17 -21.30
N ASP A 639 19.09 44.69 -22.26
CA ASP A 639 19.45 45.42 -23.48
C ASP A 639 19.77 44.40 -24.58
N ASN A 640 19.29 44.70 -25.79
CA ASN A 640 19.46 44.04 -27.08
C ASN A 640 18.61 42.80 -27.40
N VAL A 641 17.41 43.06 -27.95
CA VAL A 641 16.85 42.24 -29.03
C VAL A 641 16.40 43.20 -30.14
N ASP A 642 17.00 43.03 -31.31
CA ASP A 642 16.75 43.77 -32.54
C ASP A 642 15.33 43.51 -33.10
N ASP A 643 14.66 44.59 -33.51
CA ASP A 643 13.42 44.63 -34.29
C ASP A 643 13.65 44.14 -35.74
N PRO A 644 12.77 43.29 -36.30
CA PRO A 644 12.59 43.21 -37.74
C PRO A 644 11.33 43.98 -38.18
N ALA A 645 11.61 45.01 -38.98
CA ALA A 645 10.71 45.86 -39.76
C ALA A 645 9.40 45.25 -40.28
N GLU A 646 8.29 45.94 -39.96
CA GLU A 646 7.05 45.96 -40.72
C GLU A 646 7.29 46.51 -42.15
N LYS A 647 7.03 45.67 -43.16
CA LYS A 647 6.86 46.13 -44.54
C LYS A 647 5.39 46.49 -44.79
N LYS A 648 5.16 47.79 -44.98
CA LYS A 648 3.97 48.39 -45.59
C LYS A 648 3.69 47.76 -46.97
N GLY A 649 2.49 47.22 -47.14
CA GLY A 649 1.86 47.07 -48.45
C GLY A 649 1.33 48.43 -48.91
N LYS A 650 1.75 48.85 -50.11
CA LYS A 650 1.15 49.94 -50.88
C LYS A 650 0.50 49.32 -52.10
N ASP A 651 -0.72 49.75 -52.35
CA ASP A 651 -1.45 49.61 -53.61
C ASP A 651 -0.62 50.13 -54.80
N ASP A 652 -0.78 49.49 -55.98
CA ASP A 652 -1.20 50.16 -57.23
C ASP A 652 -1.14 49.20 -58.44
N ASP A 653 -2.25 49.19 -59.18
CA ASP A 653 -2.44 49.08 -60.63
C ASP A 653 -1.72 48.01 -61.48
N GLY A 654 -2.53 47.17 -62.13
CA GLY A 654 -2.16 46.30 -63.26
C GLY A 654 -3.17 45.19 -63.52
#